data_AF-L7JJM9-F1
#
_entry.id   AF-L7JJM9-F1
#
_cell.length_a   1.000
_cell.length_b   1.000
_cell.length_c   1.000
_cell.angle_alpha   90.00
_cell.angle_beta   90.00
_cell.angle_gamma   90.00
#
_symmetry.space_group_name_H-M   'P 1'
#
loop_
_entity.id
_entity.type
_entity.pdbx_description
1 polymer ?
#
loop_
_entity_poly.entity_id
_entity_poly.type
_entity_poly.pdbx_seq_one_letter_code
_entity_poly.pdbx_strand_id
1 'polypeptide(L)'
;TVVIPVVEGAEAEAEAERERLGEYDKAAAEEGFVDLARPELGCYVIYTSGTTGEPKGVDVMHSNVTNLLCLGPGNLGIKPGMCVGQVLNISFDMAAWEILGCLCNGGTLVLRGSDWLPAIKEIDVLICTPSILAKYNPAEFPRIRTVATAGEPSNQRLADLWAAHGTYYNCCGPTETTIVNTMSKHVPGAPLSIGAPTPNNSVYILDEQLNPVPFGEPGVMWAGGAGVSRGYIGLPEKTQEKYLPDPFANDGTHMYNTGDLGKWNEDGSIDILGRVDDQIKIKGFRVELDGVSASLSSGPGITGAVALFIDNEIHGFVSPRVCDLDALKEHLSKLQPYYAVPTKFHCMDELPHTANGKLDKRALREYAATKQSLASASDSNLSATSDSNLSQTTTATSMDEKKEMQQQQQQQQQQMDLSAEVPEKTWKKPVRNLVYRVFIVYRFLFSVVGIANLVALVCILATGVPRVWLSNMTAINLVLAVLIRQDHVINALYTICCSIPKSWPVGIRARAAKIYHLGGLHSSAAFCAGVWLLASTVNGAVCSLTDCGPASGPQQSVASAFISWLLIILFGVMFAFAYPPMRKKYHDRFELVHRFVGWSMLGLFWIETFVSASDTARATGLELHVALAQSAPVWLLAVATFSIALSWMYLRKVAVDAEVLSDHAVRLHFDYTVPVNGSFTRISNRPLLEWHSFATVPAPQPVAGRPAGYSLVVSNAGDWTRSVIQNPPRHLWVRSAPTCGVMRVATLFNRVVVIATGSGIGPLMGHIQNPSCATQLIWSTPSPEKTFGKGLLDTIHATIPDAVIHDTRLLGRPDLVRMGYNLAKSFGAEAVIIIANEKITKKVVYGLETRGVPAYGAIWDS
;
A
#
# COMPACT_ATOMS: atom_id res chain seq x y z
N THR A 1 11.73 -40.31 21.79
CA THR A 1 12.18 -40.30 20.38
C THR A 1 10.95 -40.15 19.50
N VAL A 2 10.57 -38.92 19.18
CA VAL A 2 9.50 -38.66 18.22
C VAL A 2 10.21 -38.34 16.91
N VAL A 3 10.14 -39.27 15.98
CA VAL A 3 10.72 -39.14 14.64
C VAL A 3 9.74 -38.30 13.83
N ILE A 4 10.15 -37.08 13.49
CA ILE A 4 9.48 -36.24 12.49
C ILE A 4 9.98 -36.73 11.12
N PRO A 5 9.10 -36.94 10.12
CA PRO A 5 9.56 -37.36 8.80
C PRO A 5 10.34 -36.21 8.17
N VAL A 6 11.62 -36.46 7.87
CA VAL A 6 12.46 -35.58 7.05
C VAL A 6 11.87 -35.58 5.65
N VAL A 7 11.56 -34.39 5.14
CA VAL A 7 11.19 -34.19 3.73
C VAL A 7 12.48 -34.38 2.92
N GLU A 8 12.59 -35.49 2.20
CA GLU A 8 13.69 -35.74 1.26
C GLU A 8 13.79 -34.56 0.28
N GLY A 9 14.85 -33.75 0.44
CA GLY A 9 15.07 -32.49 -0.27
C GLY A 9 15.61 -31.38 0.63
N ALA A 10 15.16 -31.31 1.89
CA ALA A 10 15.60 -30.27 2.83
C ALA A 10 17.03 -30.49 3.35
N GLU A 11 17.49 -31.74 3.47
CA GLU A 11 18.89 -32.04 3.83
C GLU A 11 19.86 -31.65 2.71
N ALA A 12 19.49 -31.86 1.44
CA ALA A 12 20.33 -31.51 0.31
C ALA A 12 20.45 -29.99 0.12
N GLU A 13 19.37 -29.24 0.33
CA GLU A 13 19.43 -27.76 0.35
C GLU A 13 20.19 -27.24 1.57
N ALA A 14 20.02 -27.83 2.75
CA ALA A 14 20.78 -27.46 3.94
C ALA A 14 22.28 -27.78 3.82
N GLU A 15 22.63 -28.85 3.12
CA GLU A 15 24.03 -29.24 2.87
C GLU A 15 24.66 -28.35 1.79
N ALA A 16 23.93 -28.02 0.73
CA ALA A 16 24.36 -27.05 -0.28
C ALA A 16 24.52 -25.63 0.31
N GLU A 17 23.62 -25.21 1.21
CA GLU A 17 23.72 -23.92 1.91
C GLU A 17 24.88 -23.94 2.91
N ARG A 18 25.16 -25.07 3.58
CA ARG A 18 26.35 -25.25 4.44
C ARG A 18 27.66 -25.21 3.65
N GLU A 19 27.71 -25.79 2.46
CA GLU A 19 28.86 -25.67 1.55
C GLU A 19 29.05 -24.23 1.09
N ARG A 20 27.96 -23.54 0.72
CA ARG A 20 28.00 -22.14 0.28
C ARG A 20 28.43 -21.18 1.40
N LEU A 21 27.96 -21.41 2.63
CA LEU A 21 28.37 -20.67 3.82
C LEU A 21 29.82 -21.00 4.20
N GLY A 22 30.25 -22.26 4.03
CA GLY A 22 31.65 -22.66 4.21
C GLY A 22 32.62 -22.05 3.20
N GLU A 23 32.18 -21.78 1.97
CA GLU A 23 32.93 -21.00 0.98
C GLU A 23 32.96 -19.50 1.32
N TYR A 24 31.86 -18.95 1.87
CA TYR A 24 31.78 -17.57 2.36
C TYR A 24 32.71 -17.33 3.56
N ASP A 25 32.75 -18.26 4.52
CA ASP A 25 33.66 -18.20 5.68
C ASP A 25 35.13 -18.31 5.26
N LYS A 26 35.44 -19.08 4.22
CA LYS A 26 36.81 -19.15 3.66
C LYS A 26 37.21 -17.85 2.96
N ALA A 27 36.30 -17.25 2.18
CA ALA A 27 36.55 -15.96 1.54
C ALA A 27 36.69 -14.81 2.56
N ALA A 28 35.89 -14.82 3.63
CA ALA A 28 35.98 -13.85 4.73
C ALA A 28 37.20 -14.07 5.64
N ALA A 29 37.72 -15.30 5.73
CA ALA A 29 38.97 -15.59 6.42
C ALA A 29 40.21 -15.14 5.62
N GLU A 30 40.12 -15.11 4.28
CA GLU A 30 41.19 -14.61 3.40
C GLU A 30 41.24 -13.08 3.31
N GLU A 31 40.09 -12.40 3.40
CA GLU A 31 39.98 -10.95 3.59
C GLU A 31 39.78 -10.62 5.08
N GLY A 32 40.86 -10.70 5.87
CA GLY A 32 40.81 -10.58 7.34
C GLY A 32 39.75 -9.62 7.89
N PHE A 33 38.75 -10.18 8.59
CA PHE A 33 37.68 -9.44 9.25
C PHE A 33 38.28 -8.38 10.19
N VAL A 34 38.09 -7.10 9.85
CA VAL A 34 38.44 -6.00 10.74
C VAL A 34 37.27 -5.74 11.66
N ASP A 35 37.41 -6.09 12.94
CA ASP A 35 36.42 -5.74 13.95
C ASP A 35 36.43 -4.23 14.19
N LEU A 36 35.39 -3.55 13.68
CA LEU A 36 35.18 -2.11 13.86
C LEU A 36 34.33 -1.80 15.09
N ALA A 37 33.80 -2.80 15.80
CA ALA A 37 33.00 -2.59 16.99
C ALA A 37 33.90 -2.32 18.20
N ARG A 38 33.74 -1.15 18.83
CA ARG A 38 34.38 -0.84 20.11
C ARG A 38 33.32 -0.56 21.17
N PRO A 39 33.56 -0.91 22.45
CA PRO A 39 32.59 -0.71 23.52
C PRO A 39 32.03 0.72 23.60
N GLU A 40 32.89 1.71 23.36
CA GLU A 40 32.60 3.14 23.41
C GLU A 40 31.92 3.71 22.15
N LEU A 41 31.69 2.91 21.10
CA LEU A 41 30.97 3.36 19.90
C LEU A 41 29.45 3.17 20.06
N GLY A 42 28.69 4.00 19.33
CA GLY A 42 27.23 3.91 19.28
C GLY A 42 26.78 2.58 18.68
N CYS A 43 25.94 1.85 19.40
CA CYS A 43 25.31 0.60 18.98
C CYS A 43 24.01 0.87 18.22
N TYR A 44 23.17 1.78 18.73
CA TYR A 44 21.96 2.22 18.04
C TYR A 44 21.53 3.62 18.47
N VAL A 45 20.70 4.24 17.63
CA VAL A 45 20.04 5.52 17.92
C VAL A 45 18.54 5.34 17.84
N ILE A 46 17.85 5.58 18.95
CA ILE A 46 16.38 5.51 19.00
C ILE A 46 15.82 6.89 19.30
N TYR A 47 14.86 7.31 18.48
CA TYR A 47 14.19 8.61 18.61
C TYR A 47 12.98 8.52 19.53
N THR A 48 12.92 9.41 20.52
CA THR A 48 11.79 9.59 21.43
C THR A 48 11.08 10.92 21.19
N SER A 49 9.85 11.07 21.67
CA SER A 49 9.12 12.34 21.60
C SER A 49 9.81 13.40 22.47
N GLY A 50 9.94 14.63 21.95
CA GLY A 50 10.56 15.73 22.67
C GLY A 50 9.55 16.75 23.20
N THR A 51 9.90 17.38 24.33
CA THR A 51 9.12 18.45 24.99
C THR A 51 8.85 19.67 24.09
N THR A 52 9.71 19.93 23.09
CA THR A 52 9.56 21.02 22.12
C THR A 52 8.79 20.61 20.85
N GLY A 53 8.27 19.38 20.79
CA GLY A 53 7.63 18.81 19.59
C GLY A 53 8.60 18.19 18.58
N GLU A 54 9.91 18.45 18.71
CA GLU A 54 10.95 17.82 17.88
C GLU A 54 11.47 16.51 18.51
N PRO A 55 11.58 15.41 17.73
CA PRO A 55 12.11 14.14 18.23
C PRO A 55 13.55 14.25 18.75
N LYS A 56 13.89 13.51 19.81
CA LYS A 56 15.23 13.45 20.41
C LYS A 56 15.84 12.07 20.17
N GLY A 57 16.97 11.99 19.46
CA GLY A 57 17.67 10.72 19.22
C GLY A 57 18.62 10.37 20.36
N VAL A 58 18.38 9.26 21.07
CA VAL A 58 19.25 8.76 22.15
C VAL A 58 20.35 7.88 21.57
N ASP A 59 21.62 8.24 21.80
CA ASP A 59 22.79 7.46 21.35
C ASP A 59 23.23 6.45 22.41
N VAL A 60 22.92 5.18 22.19
CA VAL A 60 23.22 4.08 23.10
C VAL A 60 24.47 3.34 22.64
N MET A 61 25.44 3.13 23.53
CA MET A 61 26.74 2.53 23.22
C MET A 61 26.73 1.01 23.33
N HIS A 62 27.68 0.34 22.65
CA HIS A 62 27.85 -1.13 22.76
C HIS A 62 28.04 -1.59 24.20
N SER A 63 28.83 -0.87 25.01
CA SER A 63 29.05 -1.18 26.42
C SER A 63 27.76 -1.09 27.26
N ASN A 64 26.86 -0.16 26.93
CA ASN A 64 25.59 -0.05 27.66
C ASN A 64 24.72 -1.29 27.41
N VAL A 65 24.65 -1.71 26.15
CA VAL A 65 23.85 -2.85 25.70
C VAL A 65 24.38 -4.16 26.29
N THR A 66 25.68 -4.41 26.20
CA THR A 66 26.27 -5.64 26.72
C THR A 66 26.18 -5.75 28.24
N ASN A 67 26.23 -4.62 28.96
CA ASN A 67 26.02 -4.61 30.41
C ASN A 67 24.64 -5.17 30.80
N LEU A 68 23.58 -4.74 30.12
CA LEU A 68 22.23 -5.24 30.40
C LEU A 68 22.03 -6.68 29.90
N LEU A 69 22.46 -6.97 28.67
CA LEU A 69 22.05 -8.18 27.96
C LEU A 69 22.92 -9.40 28.26
N CYS A 70 24.15 -9.23 28.74
CA CYS A 70 25.04 -10.34 29.06
C CYS A 70 25.06 -10.71 30.54
N LEU A 71 24.36 -9.95 31.40
CA LEU A 71 24.31 -10.17 32.85
C LEU A 71 22.90 -10.49 33.32
N GLY A 72 22.78 -11.37 34.32
CA GLY A 72 21.52 -11.64 34.99
C GLY A 72 21.19 -10.54 36.03
N PRO A 73 19.91 -10.17 36.22
CA PRO A 73 18.71 -10.74 35.58
C PRO A 73 18.37 -10.15 34.20
N GLY A 74 19.16 -9.19 33.69
CA GLY A 74 18.88 -8.47 32.44
C GLY A 74 18.79 -9.36 31.20
N ASN A 75 19.52 -10.48 31.17
CA ASN A 75 19.44 -11.48 30.11
C ASN A 75 18.24 -12.45 30.21
N LEU A 76 17.38 -12.32 31.23
CA LEU A 76 16.23 -13.18 31.52
C LEU A 76 16.52 -14.69 31.54
N GLY A 77 17.79 -15.08 31.75
CA GLY A 77 18.22 -16.47 31.76
C GLY A 77 18.22 -17.15 30.39
N ILE A 78 18.24 -16.39 29.29
CA ILE A 78 18.41 -16.93 27.93
C ILE A 78 19.69 -17.76 27.87
N LYS A 79 19.61 -18.91 27.19
CA LYS A 79 20.72 -19.83 26.95
C LYS A 79 20.48 -20.62 25.66
N PRO A 80 21.50 -21.32 25.13
CA PRO A 80 21.34 -22.18 23.96
C PRO A 80 20.15 -23.14 24.06
N GLY A 81 19.36 -23.18 22.98
CA GLY A 81 18.15 -24.00 22.87
C GLY A 81 16.85 -23.34 23.34
N MET A 82 16.89 -22.11 23.84
CA MET A 82 15.69 -21.32 24.16
C MET A 82 15.29 -20.42 22.99
N CYS A 83 13.99 -20.26 22.78
CA CYS A 83 13.42 -19.37 21.78
C CYS A 83 13.00 -18.03 22.40
N VAL A 84 13.42 -16.92 21.79
CA VAL A 84 13.08 -15.55 22.21
C VAL A 84 12.21 -14.91 21.13
N GLY A 85 11.15 -14.22 21.51
CA GLY A 85 10.27 -13.57 20.54
C GLY A 85 10.79 -12.21 20.06
N GLN A 86 10.91 -12.02 18.75
CA GLN A 86 10.98 -10.70 18.14
C GLN A 86 9.56 -10.22 17.84
N VAL A 87 9.02 -9.41 18.74
CA VAL A 87 7.59 -9.10 18.75
C VAL A 87 7.30 -7.60 18.71
N LEU A 88 8.17 -6.79 19.29
CA LEU A 88 8.04 -5.35 19.33
C LEU A 88 8.51 -4.71 18.02
N ASN A 89 8.14 -3.44 17.81
CA ASN A 89 8.65 -2.68 16.68
C ASN A 89 10.13 -2.34 16.91
N ILE A 90 10.99 -2.53 15.91
CA ILE A 90 12.44 -2.22 15.97
C ILE A 90 12.76 -0.75 16.30
N SER A 91 11.76 0.15 16.19
CA SER A 91 11.88 1.55 16.62
C SER A 91 11.70 1.74 18.13
N PHE A 92 11.40 0.67 18.87
CA PHE A 92 11.30 0.65 20.32
C PHE A 92 12.51 -0.10 20.89
N ASP A 93 13.17 0.47 21.91
CA ASP A 93 14.42 -0.04 22.48
C ASP A 93 14.30 -1.46 23.06
N MET A 94 13.14 -1.85 23.58
CA MET A 94 12.88 -3.25 23.96
C MET A 94 12.98 -4.24 22.79
N ALA A 95 12.80 -3.82 21.52
CA ALA A 95 13.09 -4.71 20.39
C ALA A 95 14.60 -4.94 20.20
N ALA A 96 15.44 -3.98 20.61
CA ALA A 96 16.89 -4.21 20.68
C ALA A 96 17.22 -5.25 21.77
N TRP A 97 16.48 -5.28 22.88
CA TRP A 97 16.57 -6.37 23.87
C TRP A 97 16.22 -7.72 23.24
N GLU A 98 15.12 -7.82 22.49
CA GLU A 98 14.69 -9.07 21.86
C GLU A 98 15.78 -9.63 20.94
N ILE A 99 16.30 -8.79 20.06
CA ILE A 99 17.26 -9.18 19.03
C ILE A 99 18.62 -9.45 19.66
N LEU A 100 19.21 -8.46 20.32
CA LEU A 100 20.58 -8.55 20.84
C LEU A 100 20.65 -9.46 22.06
N GLY A 101 19.62 -9.46 22.91
CA GLY A 101 19.56 -10.32 24.10
C GLY A 101 19.50 -11.79 23.72
N CYS A 102 18.74 -12.12 22.67
CA CYS A 102 18.73 -13.46 22.09
C CYS A 102 20.11 -13.85 21.53
N LEU A 103 20.66 -13.03 20.63
CA LEU A 103 21.88 -13.36 19.89
C LEU A 103 23.13 -13.41 20.80
N CYS A 104 23.25 -12.50 21.77
CA CYS A 104 24.37 -12.47 22.71
C CYS A 104 24.38 -13.66 23.70
N ASN A 105 23.24 -14.31 23.93
CA ASN A 105 23.12 -15.43 24.88
C ASN A 105 22.89 -16.79 24.19
N GLY A 106 23.04 -16.85 22.85
CA GLY A 106 22.93 -18.08 22.07
C GLY A 106 21.51 -18.63 21.91
N GLY A 107 20.48 -17.81 22.13
CA GLY A 107 19.08 -18.19 21.90
C GLY A 107 18.72 -18.23 20.40
N THR A 108 17.53 -18.75 20.10
CA THR A 108 16.93 -18.72 18.76
C THR A 108 15.89 -17.61 18.70
N LEU A 109 16.08 -16.64 17.81
CA LEU A 109 15.15 -15.53 17.65
C LEU A 109 13.96 -15.96 16.76
N VAL A 110 12.76 -15.98 17.33
CA VAL A 110 11.52 -16.31 16.62
C VAL A 110 10.87 -15.03 16.13
N LEU A 111 10.84 -14.85 14.80
CA LEU A 111 10.24 -13.68 14.16
C LEU A 111 8.73 -13.86 14.05
N ARG A 112 7.95 -12.90 14.55
CA ARG A 112 6.48 -12.99 14.58
C ARG A 112 5.77 -13.04 13.22
N GLY A 113 6.45 -12.70 12.12
CA GLY A 113 5.83 -12.61 10.79
C GLY A 113 4.56 -11.73 10.73
N SER A 114 3.69 -12.00 9.76
CA SER A 114 2.36 -11.38 9.67
C SER A 114 1.30 -12.06 10.55
N ASP A 115 1.49 -13.34 10.87
CA ASP A 115 0.65 -14.09 11.81
C ASP A 115 1.43 -14.38 13.09
N TRP A 116 1.06 -13.67 14.15
CA TRP A 116 1.69 -13.72 15.46
C TRP A 116 1.48 -15.06 16.19
N LEU A 117 0.34 -15.73 15.96
CA LEU A 117 -0.13 -16.80 16.84
C LEU A 117 0.72 -18.09 16.78
N PRO A 118 1.24 -18.51 15.60
CA PRO A 118 2.21 -19.60 15.54
C PRO A 118 3.52 -19.27 16.25
N ALA A 119 4.06 -18.06 16.03
CA ALA A 119 5.33 -17.64 16.60
C ALA A 119 5.32 -17.61 18.15
N ILE A 120 4.26 -17.06 18.76
CA ILE A 120 4.14 -17.02 20.22
C ILE A 120 4.10 -18.40 20.89
N LYS A 121 3.62 -19.43 20.19
CA LYS A 121 3.62 -20.82 20.69
C LYS A 121 5.01 -21.44 20.72
N GLU A 122 5.95 -20.88 19.96
CA GLU A 122 7.33 -21.36 19.88
C GLU A 122 8.26 -20.64 20.85
N ILE A 123 7.81 -19.63 21.58
CA ILE A 123 8.67 -18.78 22.41
C ILE A 123 8.78 -19.32 23.84
N ASP A 124 9.99 -19.28 24.41
CA ASP A 124 10.29 -19.58 25.82
C ASP A 124 10.42 -18.32 26.67
N VAL A 125 10.92 -17.22 26.08
CA VAL A 125 11.19 -15.93 26.75
C VAL A 125 10.53 -14.78 25.99
N LEU A 126 9.72 -13.99 26.70
CA LEU A 126 8.98 -12.86 26.14
C LEU A 126 9.22 -11.58 26.95
N ILE A 127 9.65 -10.51 26.29
CA ILE A 127 9.58 -9.15 26.85
C ILE A 127 8.53 -8.36 26.07
N CYS A 128 7.63 -7.67 26.77
CA CYS A 128 6.60 -6.84 26.13
C CYS A 128 6.02 -5.81 27.09
N THR A 129 5.07 -4.98 26.65
CA THR A 129 4.34 -4.11 27.55
C THR A 129 3.22 -4.88 28.27
N PRO A 130 2.80 -4.44 29.47
CA PRO A 130 1.61 -5.00 30.15
C PRO A 130 0.37 -5.05 29.25
N SER A 131 0.14 -4.01 28.43
CA SER A 131 -0.99 -3.96 27.49
C SER A 131 -0.96 -5.05 26.41
N ILE A 132 0.23 -5.49 25.98
CA ILE A 132 0.39 -6.62 25.06
C ILE A 132 0.14 -7.92 25.80
N LEU A 133 0.80 -8.10 26.96
CA LEU A 133 0.72 -9.34 27.73
C LEU A 133 -0.70 -9.66 28.21
N ALA A 134 -1.49 -8.64 28.56
CA ALA A 134 -2.87 -8.78 29.04
C ALA A 134 -3.83 -9.42 28.02
N LYS A 135 -3.43 -9.51 26.74
CA LYS A 135 -4.24 -10.15 25.69
C LYS A 135 -4.11 -11.67 25.66
N TYR A 136 -3.15 -12.23 26.39
CA TYR A 136 -2.82 -13.65 26.35
C TYR A 136 -3.02 -14.30 27.71
N ASN A 137 -3.49 -15.54 27.70
CA ASN A 137 -3.58 -16.37 28.90
C ASN A 137 -2.38 -17.33 28.93
N PRO A 138 -1.55 -17.36 30.00
CA PRO A 138 -0.41 -18.25 30.08
C PRO A 138 -0.77 -19.73 29.91
N ALA A 139 -1.99 -20.15 30.27
CA ALA A 139 -2.46 -21.53 30.07
C ALA A 139 -2.51 -21.96 28.60
N GLU A 140 -2.68 -21.02 27.66
CA GLU A 140 -2.70 -21.28 26.22
C GLU A 140 -1.30 -21.34 25.60
N PHE A 141 -0.30 -20.80 26.31
CA PHE A 141 1.09 -20.68 25.86
C PHE A 141 2.07 -21.26 26.90
N PRO A 142 1.97 -22.56 27.24
CA PRO A 142 2.74 -23.17 28.32
C PRO A 142 4.25 -23.25 28.05
N ARG A 143 4.69 -22.93 26.82
CA ARG A 143 6.11 -22.85 26.45
C ARG A 143 6.78 -21.60 27.01
N ILE A 144 6.03 -20.51 27.20
CA ILE A 144 6.57 -19.26 27.72
C ILE A 144 6.83 -19.44 29.22
N ARG A 145 8.11 -19.56 29.58
CA ARG A 145 8.56 -19.82 30.97
C ARG A 145 9.09 -18.59 31.67
N THR A 146 9.54 -17.59 30.91
CA THR A 146 10.01 -16.32 31.45
C THR A 146 9.35 -15.17 30.70
N VAL A 147 8.72 -14.26 31.45
CA VAL A 147 8.14 -13.04 30.92
C VAL A 147 8.71 -11.84 31.66
N ALA A 148 9.02 -10.78 30.92
CA ALA A 148 9.30 -9.48 31.49
C ALA A 148 8.34 -8.43 30.93
N THR A 149 7.86 -7.53 31.78
CA THR A 149 7.11 -6.36 31.34
C THR A 149 7.83 -5.08 31.66
N ALA A 150 7.93 -4.19 30.68
CA ALA A 150 8.42 -2.82 30.86
C ALA A 150 7.64 -1.85 29.95
N GLY A 151 7.96 -0.56 30.03
CA GLY A 151 7.40 0.46 29.16
C GLY A 151 6.01 0.97 29.56
N GLU A 152 5.31 0.35 30.51
CA GLU A 152 4.10 0.88 31.17
C GLU A 152 4.03 0.34 32.61
N PRO A 153 3.31 1.02 33.53
CA PRO A 153 2.99 0.42 34.81
C PRO A 153 2.21 -0.90 34.62
N SER A 154 2.71 -1.98 35.23
CA SER A 154 1.96 -3.24 35.29
C SER A 154 0.99 -3.24 36.47
N ASN A 155 0.10 -4.23 36.52
CA ASN A 155 -0.83 -4.43 37.61
C ASN A 155 -0.63 -5.78 38.30
N GLN A 156 -0.99 -5.82 39.58
CA GLN A 156 -0.84 -6.98 40.47
C GLN A 156 -1.44 -8.26 39.86
N ARG A 157 -2.68 -8.19 39.35
CA ARG A 157 -3.40 -9.35 38.81
C ARG A 157 -2.67 -9.98 37.62
N LEU A 158 -2.16 -9.16 36.70
CA LEU A 158 -1.43 -9.64 35.53
C LEU A 158 -0.11 -10.29 35.95
N ALA A 159 0.62 -9.65 36.87
CA ALA A 159 1.87 -10.17 37.40
C ALA A 159 1.68 -11.51 38.13
N ASP A 160 0.68 -11.61 39.01
CA ASP A 160 0.36 -12.84 39.75
C ASP A 160 -0.01 -14.00 38.80
N LEU A 161 -0.82 -13.71 37.77
CA LEU A 161 -1.26 -14.72 36.79
C LEU A 161 -0.07 -15.36 36.07
N TRP A 162 0.85 -14.53 35.55
CA TRP A 162 2.01 -15.02 34.80
C TRP A 162 3.09 -15.60 35.71
N ALA A 163 3.30 -15.03 36.90
CA ALA A 163 4.21 -15.56 37.91
C ALA A 163 3.76 -16.94 38.47
N ALA A 164 2.46 -17.26 38.40
CA ALA A 164 1.96 -18.58 38.76
C ALA A 164 2.29 -19.67 37.72
N HIS A 165 2.60 -19.30 36.49
CA HIS A 165 2.85 -20.22 35.37
C HIS A 165 4.33 -20.26 34.95
N GLY A 166 5.14 -19.30 35.40
CA GLY A 166 6.54 -19.17 35.07
C GLY A 166 7.23 -18.10 35.91
N THR A 167 8.35 -17.58 35.41
CA THR A 167 9.01 -16.42 36.02
C THR A 167 8.49 -15.14 35.39
N TYR A 168 8.05 -14.20 36.22
CA TYR A 168 7.63 -12.87 35.77
C TYR A 168 8.55 -11.80 36.34
N TYR A 169 9.04 -10.90 35.50
CA TYR A 169 9.80 -9.72 35.89
C TYR A 169 9.01 -8.45 35.61
N ASN A 170 8.90 -7.58 36.61
CA ASN A 170 8.45 -6.21 36.41
C ASN A 170 9.68 -5.30 36.29
N CYS A 171 9.76 -4.54 35.21
CA CYS A 171 10.96 -3.82 34.81
C CYS A 171 10.65 -2.33 34.59
N CYS A 172 11.62 -1.47 34.89
CA CYS A 172 11.52 -0.04 34.58
C CYS A 172 12.83 0.48 34.00
N GLY A 173 12.72 1.36 33.00
CA GLY A 173 13.85 2.06 32.41
C GLY A 173 13.37 3.01 31.33
N PRO A 174 13.88 4.25 31.26
CA PRO A 174 13.81 5.06 30.07
C PRO A 174 14.87 4.62 29.03
N THR A 175 14.71 5.05 27.79
CA THR A 175 15.66 4.77 26.69
C THR A 175 17.07 5.29 26.98
N GLU A 176 17.15 6.44 27.67
CA GLU A 176 18.39 7.11 28.09
C GLU A 176 19.23 6.30 29.09
N THR A 177 18.64 5.27 29.72
CA THR A 177 19.33 4.34 30.63
C THR A 177 19.43 2.93 30.03
N THR A 178 19.30 2.83 28.70
CA THR A 178 19.43 1.59 27.93
C THR A 178 18.41 0.52 28.32
N ILE A 179 17.20 0.64 27.77
CA ILE A 179 16.12 -0.36 27.80
C ILE A 179 15.50 -0.57 29.20
N VAL A 180 16.26 -1.12 30.15
CA VAL A 180 15.80 -1.46 31.51
C VAL A 180 16.88 -1.10 32.53
N ASN A 181 16.50 -0.27 33.51
CA ASN A 181 17.37 0.18 34.59
C ASN A 181 17.14 -0.59 35.89
N THR A 182 15.88 -0.94 36.22
CA THR A 182 15.51 -1.69 37.42
C THR A 182 14.67 -2.90 37.08
N MET A 183 14.82 -3.98 37.85
CA MET A 183 14.06 -5.22 37.66
C MET A 183 13.66 -5.83 39.01
N SER A 184 12.44 -6.36 39.07
CA SER A 184 11.96 -7.18 40.18
C SER A 184 11.43 -8.51 39.67
N LYS A 185 11.88 -9.62 40.25
CA LYS A 185 11.25 -10.92 40.07
C LYS A 185 10.01 -10.99 40.95
N HIS A 186 8.84 -11.05 40.33
CA HIS A 186 7.57 -11.06 41.07
C HIS A 186 7.29 -12.42 41.71
N VAL A 187 6.79 -12.39 42.94
CA VAL A 187 6.29 -13.57 43.66
C VAL A 187 4.76 -13.45 43.74
N PRO A 188 3.98 -14.46 43.31
CA PRO A 188 2.53 -14.39 43.34
C PRO A 188 1.99 -14.01 44.74
N GLY A 189 1.14 -12.99 44.79
CA GLY A 189 0.53 -12.47 46.02
C GLY A 189 1.40 -11.50 46.82
N ALA A 190 2.68 -11.31 46.47
CA ALA A 190 3.50 -10.25 47.03
C ALA A 190 3.19 -8.89 46.35
N PRO A 191 3.40 -7.74 47.01
CA PRO A 191 3.24 -6.44 46.37
C PRO A 191 4.14 -6.28 45.13
N LEU A 192 3.56 -5.79 44.03
CA LEU A 192 4.29 -5.52 42.80
C LEU A 192 5.29 -4.36 43.01
N SER A 193 6.54 -4.59 42.62
CA SER A 193 7.62 -3.58 42.69
C SER A 193 8.40 -3.54 41.37
N ILE A 194 9.08 -2.43 41.10
CA ILE A 194 10.08 -2.33 40.01
C ILE A 194 11.48 -2.77 40.45
N GLY A 195 11.62 -3.13 41.73
CA GLY A 195 12.79 -3.78 42.29
C GLY A 195 13.97 -2.84 42.49
N ALA A 196 15.15 -3.36 42.21
CA ALA A 196 16.43 -2.68 42.39
C ALA A 196 17.15 -2.50 41.04
N PRO A 197 18.18 -1.65 40.96
CA PRO A 197 18.98 -1.46 39.76
C PRO A 197 19.57 -2.77 39.21
N THR A 198 19.65 -2.87 37.89
CA THR A 198 20.36 -3.95 37.20
C THR A 198 21.88 -3.85 37.45
N PRO A 199 22.67 -4.92 37.20
CA PRO A 199 24.11 -4.90 37.47
C PRO A 199 24.83 -3.69 36.88
N ASN A 200 25.76 -3.13 37.65
CA ASN A 200 26.56 -1.94 37.32
C ASN A 200 25.75 -0.65 37.08
N ASN A 201 24.45 -0.64 37.43
CA ASN A 201 23.63 0.56 37.47
C ASN A 201 23.37 1.01 38.90
N SER A 202 23.09 2.30 39.06
CA SER A 202 22.70 2.91 40.33
C SER A 202 21.42 3.72 40.15
N VAL A 203 20.63 3.84 41.21
CA VAL A 203 19.48 4.74 41.26
C VAL A 203 19.58 5.61 42.51
N TYR A 204 19.58 6.92 42.30
CA TYR A 204 19.56 7.92 43.35
C TYR A 204 18.17 8.55 43.43
N ILE A 205 17.65 8.75 44.63
CA ILE A 205 16.42 9.53 44.86
C ILE A 205 16.86 10.84 45.47
N LEU A 206 16.75 11.92 44.70
CA LEU A 206 17.32 13.23 45.04
C LEU A 206 16.24 14.30 45.25
N ASP A 207 16.53 15.26 46.13
CA ASP A 207 15.76 16.49 46.30
C ASP A 207 16.06 17.51 45.17
N GLU A 208 15.42 18.69 45.25
CA GLU A 208 15.63 19.79 44.28
C GLU A 208 17.04 20.38 44.30
N GLN A 209 17.81 20.12 45.37
CA GLN A 209 19.19 20.57 45.54
C GLN A 209 20.20 19.46 45.20
N LEU A 210 19.74 18.34 44.63
CA LEU A 210 20.53 17.15 44.27
C LEU A 210 21.15 16.41 45.48
N ASN A 211 20.57 16.54 46.67
CA ASN A 211 20.96 15.73 47.83
C ASN A 211 20.13 14.45 47.89
N PRO A 212 20.73 13.30 48.29
CA PRO A 212 19.98 12.08 48.55
C PRO A 212 18.94 12.26 49.66
N VAL A 213 17.70 11.83 49.40
CA VAL A 213 16.65 11.81 50.43
C VAL A 213 16.71 10.54 51.28
N PRO A 214 16.24 10.57 52.54
CA PRO A 214 16.12 9.38 53.38
C PRO A 214 15.21 8.28 52.80
N PHE A 215 15.37 7.04 53.26
CA PHE A 215 14.45 5.95 52.94
C PHE A 215 13.01 6.32 53.31
N GLY A 216 12.07 5.96 52.43
CA GLY A 216 10.64 6.25 52.56
C GLY A 216 10.22 7.63 52.06
N GLU A 217 11.15 8.57 51.87
CA GLU A 217 10.85 9.91 51.39
C GLU A 217 10.85 9.98 49.85
N PRO A 218 9.88 10.72 49.25
CA PRO A 218 9.81 10.89 47.82
C PRO A 218 10.87 11.87 47.31
N GLY A 219 11.44 11.57 46.15
CA GLY A 219 12.32 12.47 45.41
C GLY A 219 12.40 12.10 43.93
N VAL A 220 13.15 12.87 43.15
CA VAL A 220 13.34 12.61 41.72
C VAL A 220 14.33 11.48 41.54
N MET A 221 13.99 10.52 40.68
CA MET A 221 14.84 9.40 40.31
C MET A 221 15.93 9.85 39.33
N TRP A 222 17.18 9.59 39.70
CA TRP A 222 18.36 9.75 38.85
C TRP A 222 19.02 8.39 38.65
N ALA A 223 19.43 8.10 37.43
CA ALA A 223 20.10 6.86 37.06
C ALA A 223 21.59 7.09 36.84
N GLY A 224 22.43 6.30 37.48
CA GLY A 224 23.88 6.29 37.29
C GLY A 224 24.38 4.94 36.78
N GLY A 225 25.66 4.89 36.39
CA GLY A 225 26.35 3.66 36.03
C GLY A 225 26.26 3.27 34.55
N ALA A 226 26.55 1.99 34.26
CA ALA A 226 26.87 1.51 32.92
C ALA A 226 25.70 1.52 31.92
N GLY A 227 24.47 1.69 32.39
CA GLY A 227 23.27 1.81 31.55
C GLY A 227 23.04 3.22 31.02
N VAL A 228 23.66 4.25 31.59
CA VAL A 228 23.50 5.64 31.14
C VAL A 228 24.08 5.79 29.74
N SER A 229 23.23 6.22 28.80
CA SER A 229 23.58 6.42 27.39
C SER A 229 24.49 7.64 27.21
N ARG A 230 25.03 7.82 25.99
CA ARG A 230 25.94 8.94 25.70
C ARG A 230 25.23 10.31 25.77
N GLY A 231 23.93 10.35 25.52
CA GLY A 231 23.15 11.57 25.42
C GLY A 231 22.34 11.66 24.13
N TYR A 232 21.93 12.89 23.79
CA TYR A 232 21.09 13.16 22.62
C TYR A 232 21.92 13.61 21.40
N ILE A 233 21.75 12.94 20.26
CA ILE A 233 22.43 13.30 19.01
C ILE A 233 22.02 14.70 18.56
N GLY A 234 23.02 15.54 18.28
CA GLY A 234 22.82 16.90 17.76
C GLY A 234 22.19 17.87 18.76
N LEU A 235 22.03 17.49 20.03
CA LEU A 235 21.34 18.27 21.07
C LEU A 235 22.19 18.40 22.34
N PRO A 236 23.37 19.06 22.28
CA PRO A 236 24.29 19.15 23.41
C PRO A 236 23.70 19.90 24.61
N GLU A 237 22.90 20.94 24.40
CA GLU A 237 22.27 21.71 25.48
C GLU A 237 21.28 20.85 26.28
N LYS A 238 20.39 20.12 25.59
CA LYS A 238 19.46 19.17 26.24
C LYS A 238 20.19 18.01 26.91
N THR A 239 21.34 17.61 26.37
CA THR A 239 22.19 16.59 27.00
C THR A 239 22.75 17.13 28.32
N GLN A 240 23.31 18.33 28.34
CA GLN A 240 23.84 18.95 29.56
C GLN A 240 22.76 19.23 30.62
N GLU A 241 21.51 19.46 30.20
CA GLU A 241 20.38 19.64 31.12
C GLU A 241 20.00 18.34 31.86
N LYS A 242 19.99 17.20 31.14
CA LYS A 242 19.49 15.93 31.67
C LYS A 242 20.57 14.96 32.12
N TYR A 243 21.80 15.11 31.63
CA TYR A 243 22.95 14.28 31.96
C TYR A 243 23.95 15.15 32.72
N LEU A 244 24.02 14.96 34.03
CA LEU A 244 24.94 15.69 34.91
C LEU A 244 26.11 14.79 35.30
N PRO A 245 27.30 15.34 35.58
CA PRO A 245 28.36 14.58 36.22
C PRO A 245 27.84 13.91 37.49
N ASP A 246 28.16 12.63 37.67
CA ASP A 246 27.72 11.85 38.84
C ASP A 246 28.65 12.13 40.03
N PRO A 247 28.18 12.87 41.06
CA PRO A 247 29.02 13.18 42.22
C PRO A 247 29.20 11.98 43.16
N PHE A 248 28.43 10.91 42.97
CA PHE A 248 28.44 9.73 43.84
C PHE A 248 29.37 8.63 43.32
N ALA A 249 29.65 8.61 42.01
CA ALA A 249 30.50 7.60 41.37
C ALA A 249 32.01 7.90 41.47
N ASN A 250 32.43 9.17 41.57
CA ASN A 250 33.83 9.60 41.66
C ASN A 250 34.76 9.11 40.51
N ASP A 251 34.20 8.75 39.36
CA ASP A 251 34.93 8.18 38.21
C ASP A 251 34.80 9.01 36.92
N GLY A 252 34.14 10.18 37.00
CA GLY A 252 33.90 11.07 35.87
C GLY A 252 32.73 10.66 34.97
N THR A 253 31.95 9.66 35.37
CA THR A 253 30.71 9.27 34.68
C THR A 253 29.59 10.29 34.90
N HIS A 254 28.51 10.15 34.13
CA HIS A 254 27.33 11.00 34.24
C HIS A 254 26.16 10.20 34.82
N MET A 255 25.29 10.90 35.56
CA MET A 255 23.97 10.44 35.94
C MET A 255 22.90 11.13 35.07
N TYR A 256 21.80 10.42 34.82
CA TYR A 256 20.68 10.89 34.02
C TYR A 256 19.43 11.14 34.88
N ASN A 257 18.81 12.30 34.72
CA ASN A 257 17.54 12.64 35.36
C ASN A 257 16.37 11.95 34.64
N THR A 258 15.71 10.98 35.27
CA THR A 258 14.63 10.25 34.60
C THR A 258 13.32 11.03 34.54
N GLY A 259 13.14 12.02 35.42
CA GLY A 259 11.89 12.76 35.64
C GLY A 259 10.79 11.93 36.33
N ASP A 260 11.09 10.70 36.77
CA ASP A 260 10.19 9.90 37.57
C ASP A 260 10.31 10.29 39.05
N LEU A 261 9.18 10.36 39.75
CA LEU A 261 9.14 10.51 41.20
C LEU A 261 9.15 9.10 41.82
N GLY A 262 10.05 8.87 42.75
CA GLY A 262 10.14 7.59 43.43
C GLY A 262 10.61 7.72 44.86
N LYS A 263 10.60 6.60 45.58
CA LYS A 263 11.19 6.48 46.92
C LYS A 263 11.83 5.11 47.07
N TRP A 264 12.91 5.06 47.85
CA TRP A 264 13.45 3.78 48.31
C TRP A 264 12.66 3.29 49.52
N ASN A 265 12.34 2.01 49.55
CA ASN A 265 11.81 1.33 50.72
C ASN A 265 12.96 0.75 51.56
N GLU A 266 12.69 0.48 52.86
CA GLU A 266 13.68 -0.08 53.79
C GLU A 266 14.19 -1.46 53.37
N ASP A 267 13.42 -2.19 52.56
CA ASP A 267 13.78 -3.51 52.03
C ASP A 267 14.67 -3.45 50.78
N GLY A 268 15.05 -2.24 50.34
CA GLY A 268 15.86 -2.04 49.13
C GLY A 268 15.09 -2.19 47.83
N SER A 269 13.75 -2.08 47.86
CA SER A 269 12.92 -1.92 46.66
C SER A 269 12.61 -0.45 46.37
N ILE A 270 12.22 -0.14 45.13
CA ILE A 270 11.84 1.22 44.72
C ILE A 270 10.34 1.25 44.38
N ASP A 271 9.64 2.24 44.94
CA ASP A 271 8.28 2.59 44.54
C ASP A 271 8.33 3.74 43.52
N ILE A 272 7.59 3.61 42.43
CA ILE A 272 7.32 4.72 41.50
C ILE A 272 6.03 5.40 41.92
N LEU A 273 6.12 6.70 42.20
CA LEU A 273 5.02 7.54 42.67
C LEU A 273 4.39 8.38 41.56
N GLY A 274 5.06 8.49 40.41
CA GLY A 274 4.57 9.22 39.24
C GLY A 274 5.71 9.88 38.48
N ARG A 275 5.40 11.01 37.84
CA ARG A 275 6.38 11.86 37.16
C ARG A 275 6.26 13.29 37.62
N VAL A 276 7.37 14.03 37.56
CA VAL A 276 7.39 15.47 37.87
C VAL A 276 7.04 16.33 36.65
N ASP A 277 7.05 15.74 35.46
CA ASP A 277 6.69 16.38 34.18
C ASP A 277 5.38 15.80 33.60
N ASP A 278 4.90 16.38 32.51
CA ASP A 278 3.68 15.94 31.81
C ASP A 278 3.94 14.79 30.81
N GLN A 279 5.03 14.05 30.99
CA GLN A 279 5.31 12.88 30.16
C GLN A 279 4.42 11.71 30.54
N ILE A 280 3.87 11.04 29.53
CA ILE A 280 2.99 9.88 29.72
C ILE A 280 3.45 8.69 28.88
N LYS A 281 2.95 7.50 29.23
CA LYS A 281 3.11 6.28 28.42
C LYS A 281 1.72 5.81 27.98
N ILE A 282 1.49 5.75 26.66
CA ILE A 282 0.22 5.29 26.08
C ILE A 282 0.47 4.14 25.11
N LYS A 283 -0.11 2.97 25.38
CA LYS A 283 0.07 1.74 24.56
C LYS A 283 1.55 1.38 24.36
N GLY A 284 2.40 1.67 25.35
CA GLY A 284 3.85 1.45 25.32
C GLY A 284 4.65 2.59 24.72
N PHE A 285 4.01 3.59 24.10
CA PHE A 285 4.70 4.71 23.49
C PHE A 285 4.90 5.84 24.50
N ARG A 286 6.12 6.38 24.53
CA ARG A 286 6.46 7.56 25.32
C ARG A 286 5.98 8.82 24.60
N VAL A 287 5.12 9.59 25.25
CA VAL A 287 4.53 10.83 24.70
C VAL A 287 4.76 11.99 25.65
N GLU A 288 5.36 13.06 25.15
CA GLU A 288 5.49 14.35 25.85
C GLU A 288 4.25 15.20 25.58
N LEU A 289 3.37 15.39 26.57
CA LEU A 289 2.16 16.19 26.38
C LEU A 289 2.46 17.65 26.04
N ASP A 290 3.61 18.19 26.47
CA ASP A 290 4.05 19.53 26.07
C ASP A 290 4.38 19.61 24.58
N GLY A 291 4.98 18.56 24.00
CA GLY A 291 5.20 18.48 22.55
C GLY A 291 3.87 18.41 21.78
N VAL A 292 2.88 17.70 22.32
CA VAL A 292 1.52 17.68 21.77
C VAL A 292 0.85 19.06 21.93
N SER A 293 1.03 19.73 23.07
CA SER A 293 0.51 21.08 23.35
C SER A 293 1.12 22.13 22.43
N ALA A 294 2.42 22.07 22.17
CA ALA A 294 3.12 22.91 21.21
C ALA A 294 2.61 22.67 19.79
N SER A 295 2.41 21.39 19.42
CA SER A 295 1.85 21.03 18.11
C SER A 295 0.42 21.53 17.94
N LEU A 296 -0.43 21.40 18.96
CA LEU A 296 -1.78 21.99 19.00
C LEU A 296 -1.73 23.50 18.87
N SER A 297 -0.84 24.16 19.61
CA SER A 297 -0.69 25.62 19.61
C SER A 297 -0.21 26.17 18.27
N SER A 298 0.60 25.40 17.53
CA SER A 298 1.06 25.76 16.19
C SER A 298 0.00 25.58 15.09
N GLY A 299 -1.19 25.09 15.45
CA GLY A 299 -2.27 24.82 14.52
C GLY A 299 -2.93 26.07 13.94
N PRO A 300 -3.45 26.02 12.70
CA PRO A 300 -4.13 27.16 12.08
C PRO A 300 -5.31 27.67 12.92
N GLY A 301 -5.27 28.95 13.31
CA GLY A 301 -6.36 29.60 14.03
C GLY A 301 -6.42 29.30 15.53
N ILE A 302 -5.39 28.70 16.12
CA ILE A 302 -5.30 28.44 17.56
C ILE A 302 -4.54 29.57 18.28
N THR A 303 -5.10 30.09 19.37
CA THR A 303 -4.52 31.13 20.23
C THR A 303 -4.01 30.59 21.55
N GLY A 304 -4.51 29.43 22.00
CA GLY A 304 -3.98 28.73 23.17
C GLY A 304 -4.35 27.26 23.13
N ALA A 305 -3.42 26.38 23.50
CA ALA A 305 -3.71 24.96 23.59
C ALA A 305 -2.93 24.24 24.69
N VAL A 306 -3.53 23.18 25.22
CA VAL A 306 -2.90 22.25 26.16
C VAL A 306 -3.40 20.84 25.93
N ALA A 307 -2.52 19.85 25.99
CA ALA A 307 -2.87 18.44 26.04
C ALA A 307 -2.81 17.94 27.49
N LEU A 308 -3.83 17.21 27.92
CA LEU A 308 -3.86 16.54 29.23
C LEU A 308 -4.18 15.06 29.06
N PHE A 309 -3.60 14.22 29.90
CA PHE A 309 -3.97 12.82 30.02
C PHE A 309 -5.09 12.64 31.05
N ILE A 310 -6.23 12.12 30.60
CA ILE A 310 -7.45 11.94 31.39
C ILE A 310 -8.04 10.57 31.02
N ASP A 311 -8.31 9.71 32.01
CA ASP A 311 -8.92 8.38 31.84
C ASP A 311 -8.26 7.51 30.75
N ASN A 312 -6.93 7.43 30.75
CA ASN A 312 -6.11 6.70 29.78
C ASN A 312 -6.17 7.22 28.32
N GLU A 313 -6.63 8.46 28.12
CA GLU A 313 -6.72 9.11 26.82
C GLU A 313 -6.08 10.50 26.83
N ILE A 314 -5.56 10.94 25.67
CA ILE A 314 -5.05 12.30 25.50
C ILE A 314 -6.21 13.21 25.09
N HIS A 315 -6.48 14.24 25.89
CA HIS A 315 -7.46 15.28 25.64
C HIS A 315 -6.75 16.59 25.24
N GLY A 316 -7.09 17.16 24.10
CA GLY A 316 -6.60 18.47 23.65
C GLY A 316 -7.61 19.57 23.97
N PHE A 317 -7.22 20.56 24.75
CA PHE A 317 -8.01 21.76 25.02
C PHE A 317 -7.47 22.91 24.19
N VAL A 318 -8.35 23.59 23.46
CA VAL A 318 -7.95 24.60 22.47
C VAL A 318 -8.84 25.84 22.53
N SER A 319 -8.24 27.00 22.30
CA SER A 319 -8.88 28.31 22.20
C SER A 319 -8.45 28.98 20.88
N PRO A 320 -9.33 29.75 20.21
CA PRO A 320 -10.70 30.08 20.61
C PRO A 320 -11.70 28.95 20.31
N ARG A 321 -12.93 29.05 20.87
CA ARG A 321 -13.97 28.01 20.76
C ARG A 321 -14.31 27.68 19.30
N VAL A 322 -14.27 28.67 18.43
CA VAL A 322 -14.49 28.52 16.99
C VAL A 322 -13.12 28.34 16.33
N CYS A 323 -12.73 27.08 16.13
CA CYS A 323 -11.55 26.71 15.35
C CYS A 323 -11.89 25.55 14.40
N ASP A 324 -11.14 25.44 13.31
CA ASP A 324 -11.26 24.33 12.37
C ASP A 324 -10.55 23.11 12.94
N LEU A 325 -11.31 22.27 13.66
CA LEU A 325 -10.79 21.06 14.29
C LEU A 325 -10.24 20.04 13.29
N ASP A 326 -10.76 20.00 12.07
CA ASP A 326 -10.29 19.05 11.06
C ASP A 326 -8.95 19.51 10.49
N ALA A 327 -8.79 20.81 10.22
CA ALA A 327 -7.50 21.40 9.86
C ALA A 327 -6.47 21.25 11.00
N LEU A 328 -6.90 21.41 12.25
CA LEU A 328 -6.04 21.21 13.43
C LEU A 328 -5.59 19.74 13.55
N LYS A 329 -6.50 18.78 13.41
CA LYS A 329 -6.15 17.34 13.42
C LYS A 329 -5.24 16.97 12.26
N GLU A 330 -5.47 17.50 11.06
CA GLU A 330 -4.57 17.28 9.92
C GLU A 330 -3.18 17.85 10.22
N HIS A 331 -3.10 19.06 10.78
CA HIS A 331 -1.85 19.70 11.20
C HIS A 331 -1.10 18.85 12.24
N LEU A 332 -1.81 18.38 13.28
CA LEU A 332 -1.22 17.48 14.29
C LEU A 332 -0.75 16.17 13.70
N SER A 333 -1.50 15.55 12.79
CA SER A 333 -1.11 14.26 12.17
C SER A 333 0.18 14.34 11.35
N LYS A 334 0.60 15.54 10.93
CA LYS A 334 1.86 15.79 10.22
C LYS A 334 3.04 15.97 11.17
N LEU A 335 2.79 16.44 12.40
CA LEU A 335 3.82 16.80 13.37
C LEU A 335 3.99 15.77 14.48
N GLN A 336 2.94 15.02 14.80
CA GLN A 336 2.90 14.04 15.87
C GLN A 336 2.60 12.64 15.30
N PRO A 337 3.22 11.58 15.86
CA PRO A 337 2.86 10.21 15.51
C PRO A 337 1.41 9.93 15.90
N TYR A 338 0.77 8.98 15.20
CA TYR A 338 -0.66 8.69 15.34
C TYR A 338 -1.11 8.39 16.79
N TYR A 339 -0.22 7.87 17.64
CA TYR A 339 -0.51 7.54 19.04
C TYR A 339 -0.42 8.74 20.00
N ALA A 340 0.18 9.85 19.58
CA ALA A 340 0.32 11.08 20.36
C ALA A 340 -0.75 12.14 20.03
N VAL A 341 -1.57 11.89 18.98
CA VAL A 341 -2.67 12.77 18.60
C VAL A 341 -3.82 12.63 19.64
N PRO A 342 -4.36 13.73 20.20
CA PRO A 342 -5.47 13.67 21.14
C PRO A 342 -6.69 12.95 20.57
N THR A 343 -7.35 12.11 21.38
CA THR A 343 -8.58 11.40 20.98
C THR A 343 -9.83 12.24 21.24
N LYS A 344 -9.78 13.16 22.22
CA LYS A 344 -10.84 14.13 22.50
C LYS A 344 -10.34 15.56 22.35
N PHE A 345 -11.17 16.43 21.80
CA PHE A 345 -10.88 17.86 21.66
C PHE A 345 -11.95 18.71 22.37
N HIS A 346 -11.50 19.68 23.16
CA HIS A 346 -12.35 20.57 23.95
C HIS A 346 -12.08 22.01 23.53
N CYS A 347 -12.96 22.57 22.71
CA CYS A 347 -12.85 23.96 22.25
C CYS A 347 -13.48 24.91 23.28
N MET A 348 -12.72 25.91 23.69
CA MET A 348 -13.08 26.86 24.75
C MET A 348 -12.79 28.29 24.31
N ASP A 349 -13.55 29.25 24.82
CA ASP A 349 -13.33 30.66 24.46
C ASP A 349 -11.95 31.12 24.94
N GLU A 350 -11.59 30.73 26.16
CA GLU A 350 -10.28 30.96 26.77
C GLU A 350 -9.91 29.76 27.67
N LEU A 351 -8.61 29.50 27.85
CA LEU A 351 -8.14 28.47 28.77
C LEU A 351 -8.16 29.03 30.21
N PRO A 352 -8.61 28.27 31.23
CA PRO A 352 -8.69 28.75 32.60
C PRO A 352 -7.29 28.90 33.21
N HIS A 353 -7.07 29.99 33.94
CA HIS A 353 -5.83 30.26 34.67
C HIS A 353 -6.11 30.40 36.18
N THR A 354 -5.17 29.94 37.00
CA THR A 354 -5.13 30.15 38.46
C THR A 354 -4.94 31.62 38.80
N ALA A 355 -5.19 32.01 40.06
CA ALA A 355 -4.99 33.39 40.55
C ALA A 355 -3.54 33.91 40.36
N ASN A 356 -2.57 33.01 40.19
CA ASN A 356 -1.17 33.33 39.93
C ASN A 356 -0.83 33.38 38.42
N GLY A 357 -1.82 33.36 37.53
CA GLY A 357 -1.66 33.42 36.07
C GLY A 357 -1.22 32.11 35.40
N LYS A 358 -0.95 31.05 36.17
CA LYS A 358 -0.62 29.71 35.61
C LYS A 358 -1.87 29.00 35.11
N LEU A 359 -1.77 28.21 34.04
CA LEU A 359 -2.86 27.39 33.51
C LEU A 359 -3.48 26.46 34.59
N ASP A 360 -4.80 26.49 34.76
CA ASP A 360 -5.52 25.69 35.74
C ASP A 360 -5.90 24.31 35.17
N LYS A 361 -4.96 23.36 35.28
CA LYS A 361 -5.17 21.97 34.86
C LYS A 361 -6.28 21.25 35.64
N ARG A 362 -6.60 21.69 36.87
CA ARG A 362 -7.68 21.09 37.67
C ARG A 362 -9.04 21.49 37.10
N ALA A 363 -9.23 22.77 36.82
CA ALA A 363 -10.45 23.27 36.19
C ALA A 363 -10.70 22.61 34.82
N LEU A 364 -9.65 22.37 34.03
CA LEU A 364 -9.74 21.65 32.75
C LEU A 364 -10.17 20.18 32.91
N ARG A 365 -9.66 19.48 33.94
CA ARG A 365 -10.08 18.09 34.24
C ARG A 365 -11.54 18.01 34.68
N GLU A 366 -11.98 18.93 35.54
CA GLU A 366 -13.38 19.03 35.98
C GLU A 366 -14.32 19.35 34.81
N TYR A 367 -13.90 20.22 33.88
CA TYR A 367 -14.65 20.51 32.66
C TYR A 367 -14.85 19.25 31.79
N ALA A 368 -13.79 18.46 31.60
CA ALA A 368 -13.88 17.21 30.85
C ALA A 368 -14.83 16.19 31.54
N ALA A 369 -14.74 16.05 32.86
CA ALA A 369 -15.60 15.14 33.63
C ALA A 369 -17.09 15.54 33.58
N THR A 370 -17.40 16.84 33.67
CA THR A 370 -18.77 17.37 33.64
C THR A 370 -19.45 17.13 32.29
N LYS A 371 -18.71 17.25 31.18
CA LYS A 371 -19.25 16.94 29.85
C LYS A 371 -19.51 15.45 29.63
N GLN A 372 -18.69 14.60 30.25
CA GLN A 372 -18.86 13.14 30.20
C GLN A 372 -20.12 12.70 30.98
N SER A 373 -20.41 13.33 32.13
CA SER A 373 -21.63 13.04 32.90
C SER A 373 -22.91 13.47 32.19
N LEU A 374 -22.88 14.60 31.47
CA LEU A 374 -23.99 15.10 30.65
C LEU A 374 -24.27 14.20 29.43
N ALA A 375 -23.24 13.60 28.84
CA ALA A 375 -23.38 12.63 27.74
C ALA A 375 -23.92 11.27 28.24
N SER A 376 -23.52 10.81 29.43
CA SER A 376 -24.07 9.58 30.03
C SER A 376 -25.48 9.74 30.58
N ALA A 377 -25.89 10.95 30.99
CA ALA A 377 -27.25 11.23 31.46
C ALA A 377 -28.29 11.28 30.33
N SER A 378 -27.86 11.62 29.10
CA SER A 378 -28.72 11.51 27.91
C SER A 378 -29.00 10.06 27.51
N ASP A 379 -28.09 9.13 27.81
CA ASP A 379 -28.27 7.70 27.51
C ASP A 379 -29.17 6.97 28.54
N SER A 380 -29.22 7.45 29.79
CA SER A 380 -30.06 6.86 30.86
C SER A 380 -31.57 7.16 30.75
N ASN A 381 -31.99 8.11 29.91
CA ASN A 381 -33.42 8.46 29.73
C ASN A 381 -34.13 7.63 28.64
N LEU A 382 -33.44 6.65 28.03
CA LEU A 382 -34.01 5.76 27.00
C LEU A 382 -34.30 4.34 27.50
N SER A 383 -34.01 4.00 28.76
CA SER A 383 -34.12 2.62 29.28
C SER A 383 -35.26 2.39 30.30
N ALA A 384 -36.21 3.31 30.45
CA ALA A 384 -37.24 3.24 31.49
C ALA A 384 -38.67 3.12 30.93
N THR A 385 -38.91 2.22 29.98
CA THR A 385 -40.25 1.65 29.73
C THR A 385 -40.08 0.35 28.97
N SER A 386 -40.21 -0.79 29.66
CA SER A 386 -40.81 -2.05 29.17
C SER A 386 -40.42 -3.23 30.07
N ASP A 387 -41.08 -3.36 31.23
CA ASP A 387 -41.13 -4.65 31.95
C ASP A 387 -42.57 -4.87 32.41
N SER A 388 -43.36 -5.51 31.54
CA SER A 388 -44.47 -6.39 31.93
C SER A 388 -45.17 -6.94 30.67
N ASN A 389 -44.88 -8.16 30.27
CA ASN A 389 -45.87 -9.24 30.27
C ASN A 389 -45.33 -10.54 29.66
N LEU A 390 -45.78 -11.61 30.30
CA LEU A 390 -45.47 -13.01 30.11
C LEU A 390 -46.02 -13.60 28.80
N SER A 391 -45.32 -14.64 28.36
CA SER A 391 -45.83 -15.89 27.76
C SER A 391 -46.16 -15.98 26.26
N GLN A 392 -45.51 -17.00 25.68
CA GLN A 392 -45.93 -17.87 24.58
C GLN A 392 -46.15 -17.22 23.21
N THR A 393 -45.33 -17.59 22.22
CA THR A 393 -45.70 -18.57 21.18
C THR A 393 -44.63 -18.56 20.07
N THR A 394 -44.32 -19.77 19.63
CA THR A 394 -43.43 -20.19 18.55
C THR A 394 -43.72 -19.50 17.20
N THR A 395 -42.69 -19.45 16.35
CA THR A 395 -42.70 -19.29 14.88
C THR A 395 -43.06 -17.91 14.29
N ALA A 396 -42.04 -17.11 13.92
CA ALA A 396 -41.98 -16.29 12.68
C ALA A 396 -40.69 -15.44 12.59
N THR A 397 -39.52 -16.06 12.44
CA THR A 397 -38.25 -15.36 12.14
C THR A 397 -38.07 -15.24 10.62
N SER A 398 -38.40 -14.07 10.04
CA SER A 398 -37.83 -13.65 8.73
C SER A 398 -37.97 -12.16 8.39
N MET A 399 -38.68 -11.35 9.19
CA MET A 399 -38.91 -9.93 8.88
C MET A 399 -38.10 -8.92 9.72
N ASP A 400 -37.62 -9.28 10.91
CA ASP A 400 -36.90 -8.35 11.79
C ASP A 400 -35.40 -8.18 11.45
N GLU A 401 -34.74 -9.23 10.95
CA GLU A 401 -33.33 -9.15 10.49
C GLU A 401 -33.12 -8.13 9.36
N LYS A 402 -34.15 -7.90 8.53
CA LYS A 402 -34.08 -6.92 7.43
C LYS A 402 -34.16 -5.48 7.91
N LYS A 403 -34.84 -5.21 9.03
CA LYS A 403 -34.99 -3.85 9.59
C LYS A 403 -33.77 -3.47 10.43
N GLU A 404 -33.22 -4.41 11.20
CA GLU A 404 -32.00 -4.16 11.98
C GLU A 404 -30.76 -3.96 11.10
N MET A 405 -30.60 -4.74 10.01
CA MET A 405 -29.55 -4.48 9.02
C MET A 405 -29.74 -3.14 8.29
N GLN A 406 -30.98 -2.73 8.00
CA GLN A 406 -31.26 -1.42 7.39
C GLN A 406 -30.94 -0.26 8.32
N GLN A 407 -31.20 -0.38 9.63
CA GLN A 407 -30.88 0.65 10.62
C GLN A 407 -29.38 0.76 10.89
N GLN A 408 -28.64 -0.36 10.97
CA GLN A 408 -27.19 -0.35 11.14
C GLN A 408 -26.45 0.21 9.89
N GLN A 409 -26.91 -0.10 8.68
CA GLN A 409 -26.33 0.49 7.45
C GLN A 409 -26.71 1.97 7.26
N GLN A 410 -27.91 2.40 7.70
CA GLN A 410 -28.27 3.82 7.70
C GLN A 410 -27.48 4.63 8.73
N GLN A 411 -27.14 4.05 9.89
CA GLN A 411 -26.27 4.70 10.88
C GLN A 411 -24.81 4.84 10.39
N GLN A 412 -24.28 3.90 9.60
CA GLN A 412 -22.97 4.06 8.95
C GLN A 412 -22.94 5.12 7.84
N GLN A 413 -24.06 5.35 7.15
CA GLN A 413 -24.18 6.43 6.15
C GLN A 413 -24.37 7.83 6.75
N GLN A 414 -24.65 7.95 8.05
CA GLN A 414 -24.94 9.23 8.71
C GLN A 414 -23.70 10.11 8.99
N GLN A 415 -22.48 9.64 8.74
CA GLN A 415 -21.25 10.39 9.10
C GLN A 415 -20.65 11.23 7.95
N MET A 416 -21.17 11.15 6.72
CA MET A 416 -20.82 12.04 5.60
C MET A 416 -22.04 12.26 4.71
N ASP A 417 -22.47 13.51 4.48
CA ASP A 417 -23.58 13.80 3.56
C ASP A 417 -23.18 13.61 2.09
N LEU A 418 -23.11 12.35 1.67
CA LEU A 418 -22.85 11.96 0.29
C LEU A 418 -24.03 12.28 -0.64
N SER A 419 -25.18 12.69 -0.08
CA SER A 419 -26.42 13.01 -0.79
C SER A 419 -26.58 14.49 -1.11
N ALA A 420 -25.68 15.34 -0.60
CA ALA A 420 -25.64 16.78 -0.86
C ALA A 420 -25.65 17.10 -2.37
N GLU A 421 -26.32 18.20 -2.74
CA GLU A 421 -26.31 18.66 -4.13
C GLU A 421 -24.90 19.08 -4.57
N VAL A 422 -24.52 18.63 -5.77
CA VAL A 422 -23.23 18.98 -6.36
C VAL A 422 -23.35 20.26 -7.19
N PRO A 423 -22.29 21.09 -7.26
CA PRO A 423 -22.33 22.33 -8.01
C PRO A 423 -22.65 22.10 -9.49
N GLU A 424 -23.12 23.17 -10.14
CA GLU A 424 -23.30 23.16 -11.58
C GLU A 424 -21.98 22.87 -12.32
N LYS A 425 -22.10 22.39 -13.55
CA LYS A 425 -20.94 22.08 -14.37
C LYS A 425 -20.24 23.38 -14.75
N THR A 426 -18.91 23.39 -14.68
CA THR A 426 -18.10 24.61 -14.84
C THR A 426 -18.30 25.31 -16.18
N TRP A 427 -18.58 24.56 -17.25
CA TRP A 427 -18.69 25.10 -18.62
C TRP A 427 -20.10 24.92 -19.18
N LYS A 428 -20.56 25.95 -19.93
CA LYS A 428 -21.81 25.89 -20.71
C LYS A 428 -21.78 24.70 -21.67
N LYS A 429 -22.93 24.06 -21.86
CA LYS A 429 -23.10 22.82 -22.66
C LYS A 429 -22.41 22.83 -24.03
N PRO A 430 -22.47 23.88 -24.89
CA PRO A 430 -21.82 23.86 -26.20
C PRO A 430 -20.29 23.78 -26.10
N VAL A 431 -19.68 24.63 -25.26
CA VAL A 431 -18.22 24.67 -25.07
C VAL A 431 -17.72 23.38 -24.42
N ARG A 432 -18.45 22.88 -23.41
CA ARG A 432 -18.15 21.61 -22.75
C ARG A 432 -18.20 20.42 -23.70
N ASN A 433 -19.20 20.36 -24.57
CA ASN A 433 -19.33 19.31 -25.57
C ASN A 433 -18.22 19.39 -26.62
N LEU A 434 -17.80 20.59 -27.01
CA LEU A 434 -16.68 20.80 -27.91
C LEU A 434 -15.38 20.31 -27.27
N VAL A 435 -15.06 20.76 -26.05
CA VAL A 435 -13.85 20.33 -25.32
C VAL A 435 -13.83 18.83 -25.11
N TYR A 436 -14.94 18.25 -24.63
CA TYR A 436 -15.02 16.81 -24.46
C TYR A 436 -14.90 16.07 -25.80
N ARG A 437 -15.40 16.60 -26.91
CA ARG A 437 -15.25 15.95 -28.23
C ARG A 437 -13.85 16.06 -28.84
N VAL A 438 -13.16 17.18 -28.62
CA VAL A 438 -11.86 17.50 -29.24
C VAL A 438 -10.70 16.94 -28.39
N PHE A 439 -10.77 17.08 -27.07
CA PHE A 439 -9.70 16.70 -26.14
C PHE A 439 -9.91 15.32 -25.49
N ILE A 440 -10.83 14.49 -26.00
CA ILE A 440 -10.80 13.05 -25.69
C ILE A 440 -9.44 12.52 -26.13
N VAL A 441 -8.68 11.94 -25.20
CA VAL A 441 -7.28 11.52 -25.44
C VAL A 441 -7.16 10.56 -26.62
N TYR A 442 -8.10 9.63 -26.77
CA TYR A 442 -8.16 8.77 -27.96
C TYR A 442 -8.13 9.58 -29.27
N ARG A 443 -8.97 10.63 -29.38
CA ARG A 443 -9.06 11.45 -30.60
C ARG A 443 -7.86 12.36 -30.76
N PHE A 444 -7.37 12.93 -29.66
CA PHE A 444 -6.15 13.71 -29.66
C PHE A 444 -4.97 12.90 -30.20
N LEU A 445 -4.72 11.71 -29.64
CA LEU A 445 -3.66 10.81 -30.12
C LEU A 445 -3.87 10.37 -31.57
N PHE A 446 -5.12 10.12 -31.96
CA PHE A 446 -5.46 9.81 -33.34
C PHE A 446 -5.10 10.97 -34.29
N SER A 447 -5.41 12.20 -33.90
CA SER A 447 -5.10 13.42 -34.66
C SER A 447 -3.61 13.70 -34.71
N VAL A 448 -2.85 13.46 -33.63
CA VAL A 448 -1.39 13.67 -33.61
C VAL A 448 -0.69 12.80 -34.65
N VAL A 449 -1.02 11.50 -34.72
CA VAL A 449 -0.45 10.60 -35.73
C VAL A 449 -0.90 11.00 -37.14
N GLY A 450 -2.16 11.42 -37.31
CA GLY A 450 -2.65 11.93 -38.57
C GLY A 450 -1.92 13.20 -39.05
N ILE A 451 -1.67 14.15 -38.15
CA ILE A 451 -0.92 15.38 -38.43
C ILE A 451 0.54 15.06 -38.76
N ALA A 452 1.19 14.16 -38.02
CA ALA A 452 2.56 13.74 -38.32
C ALA A 452 2.67 13.14 -39.74
N ASN A 453 1.69 12.33 -40.14
CA ASN A 453 1.62 11.78 -41.50
C ASN A 453 1.30 12.84 -42.56
N LEU A 454 0.47 13.84 -42.26
CA LEU A 454 0.22 14.97 -43.15
C LEU A 454 1.48 15.82 -43.36
N VAL A 455 2.24 16.07 -42.30
CA VAL A 455 3.53 16.76 -42.38
C VAL A 455 4.51 15.94 -43.22
N ALA A 456 4.59 14.63 -43.01
CA ALA A 456 5.42 13.74 -43.83
C ALA A 456 5.03 13.80 -45.32
N LEU A 457 3.72 13.85 -45.63
CA LEU A 457 3.23 14.03 -46.99
C LEU A 457 3.66 15.37 -47.59
N VAL A 458 3.49 16.48 -46.86
CA VAL A 458 3.92 17.81 -47.31
C VAL A 458 5.43 17.82 -47.56
N CYS A 459 6.23 17.22 -46.67
CA CYS A 459 7.67 17.11 -46.87
C CYS A 459 8.00 16.33 -48.14
N ILE A 460 7.43 15.14 -48.35
CA ILE A 460 7.68 14.32 -49.56
C ILE A 460 7.34 15.09 -50.83
N LEU A 461 6.20 15.81 -50.84
CA LEU A 461 5.78 16.62 -51.99
C LEU A 461 6.68 17.84 -52.22
N ALA A 462 7.14 18.50 -51.16
CA ALA A 462 7.96 19.71 -51.25
C ALA A 462 9.41 19.42 -51.62
N THR A 463 9.98 18.30 -51.17
CA THR A 463 11.39 17.95 -51.38
C THR A 463 11.64 17.01 -52.56
N GLY A 464 10.58 16.49 -53.19
CA GLY A 464 10.70 15.53 -54.30
C GLY A 464 11.39 14.22 -53.90
N VAL A 465 11.28 13.83 -52.62
CA VAL A 465 11.96 12.67 -52.03
C VAL A 465 11.54 11.38 -52.74
N PRO A 466 12.47 10.40 -52.95
CA PRO A 466 12.20 9.21 -53.74
C PRO A 466 11.01 8.39 -53.23
N ARG A 467 10.26 7.81 -54.17
CA ARG A 467 9.01 7.05 -53.97
C ARG A 467 9.11 5.89 -52.97
N VAL A 468 10.32 5.39 -52.72
CA VAL A 468 10.62 4.38 -51.68
C VAL A 468 10.07 4.80 -50.31
N TRP A 469 9.98 6.11 -50.04
CA TRP A 469 9.42 6.63 -48.80
C TRP A 469 7.92 6.36 -48.62
N LEU A 470 7.14 6.15 -49.69
CA LEU A 470 5.72 5.79 -49.59
C LEU A 470 5.55 4.39 -48.95
N SER A 471 6.37 3.43 -49.39
CA SER A 471 6.41 2.09 -48.82
C SER A 471 6.96 2.10 -47.38
N ASN A 472 8.03 2.86 -47.14
CA ASN A 472 8.59 3.01 -45.79
C ASN A 472 7.57 3.62 -44.80
N MET A 473 6.77 4.60 -45.22
CA MET A 473 5.72 5.18 -44.38
C MET A 473 4.61 4.18 -44.07
N THR A 474 4.27 3.30 -45.01
CA THR A 474 3.34 2.18 -44.77
C THR A 474 3.89 1.27 -43.68
N ALA A 475 5.14 0.82 -43.82
CA ALA A 475 5.79 -0.06 -42.85
C ALA A 475 5.94 0.58 -41.46
N ILE A 476 6.36 1.85 -41.38
CA ILE A 476 6.51 2.58 -40.10
C ILE A 476 5.18 2.66 -39.36
N ASN A 477 4.10 3.05 -40.05
CA ASN A 477 2.78 3.14 -39.43
C ASN A 477 2.24 1.76 -39.04
N LEU A 478 2.49 0.71 -39.84
CA LEU A 478 2.11 -0.66 -39.50
C LEU A 478 2.82 -1.15 -38.23
N VAL A 479 4.14 -0.95 -38.16
CA VAL A 479 4.95 -1.30 -36.97
C VAL A 479 4.47 -0.53 -35.75
N LEU A 480 4.22 0.78 -35.87
CA LEU A 480 3.70 1.59 -34.78
C LEU A 480 2.33 1.07 -34.29
N ALA A 481 1.44 0.71 -35.22
CA ALA A 481 0.13 0.14 -34.88
C ALA A 481 0.29 -1.18 -34.11
N VAL A 482 1.22 -2.05 -34.50
CA VAL A 482 1.47 -3.33 -33.83
C VAL A 482 2.12 -3.12 -32.46
N LEU A 483 3.19 -2.32 -32.39
CA LEU A 483 4.01 -2.13 -31.17
C LEU A 483 3.23 -1.51 -30.02
N ILE A 484 2.38 -0.52 -30.28
CA ILE A 484 1.66 0.19 -29.21
C ILE A 484 0.65 -0.69 -28.45
N ARG A 485 0.36 -1.89 -28.98
CA ARG A 485 -0.52 -2.90 -28.39
C ARG A 485 0.23 -4.00 -27.65
N GLN A 486 1.56 -3.94 -27.60
CA GLN A 486 2.42 -4.98 -27.05
C GLN A 486 2.64 -4.76 -25.56
N ASP A 487 2.66 -5.85 -24.80
CA ASP A 487 2.68 -5.81 -23.33
C ASP A 487 3.87 -5.05 -22.77
N HIS A 488 5.06 -5.27 -23.33
CA HIS A 488 6.28 -4.59 -22.91
C HIS A 488 6.23 -3.08 -23.20
N VAL A 489 5.66 -2.69 -24.34
CA VAL A 489 5.50 -1.28 -24.73
C VAL A 489 4.48 -0.60 -23.82
N ILE A 490 3.34 -1.24 -23.56
CA ILE A 490 2.33 -0.76 -22.62
C ILE A 490 2.97 -0.61 -21.23
N ASN A 491 3.71 -1.62 -20.75
CA ASN A 491 4.38 -1.56 -19.46
C ASN A 491 5.43 -0.44 -19.38
N ALA A 492 6.23 -0.25 -20.42
CA ALA A 492 7.19 0.84 -20.48
C ALA A 492 6.50 2.21 -20.41
N LEU A 493 5.45 2.41 -21.20
CA LEU A 493 4.68 3.64 -21.22
C LEU A 493 3.99 3.93 -19.88
N TYR A 494 3.35 2.93 -19.26
CA TYR A 494 2.79 3.08 -17.93
C TYR A 494 3.85 3.36 -16.87
N THR A 495 5.01 2.70 -16.96
CA THR A 495 6.11 2.92 -16.03
C THR A 495 6.63 4.36 -16.15
N ILE A 496 6.87 4.85 -17.37
CA ILE A 496 7.32 6.23 -17.59
C ILE A 496 6.26 7.23 -17.10
N CYS A 497 5.00 7.07 -17.51
CA CYS A 497 3.94 8.03 -17.17
C CYS A 497 3.52 7.97 -15.70
N CYS A 498 3.60 6.82 -15.03
CA CYS A 498 3.14 6.65 -13.63
C CYS A 498 4.27 6.75 -12.59
N SER A 499 5.51 6.96 -13.01
CA SER A 499 6.67 7.16 -12.10
C SER A 499 7.04 8.63 -11.93
N ILE A 500 6.18 9.56 -12.36
CA ILE A 500 6.38 10.99 -12.15
C ILE A 500 6.29 11.31 -10.64
N PRO A 501 7.20 12.10 -10.06
CA PRO A 501 7.20 12.41 -8.63
C PRO A 501 5.90 13.05 -8.15
N LYS A 502 5.42 12.66 -6.96
CA LYS A 502 4.21 13.25 -6.34
C LYS A 502 4.37 14.76 -6.01
N SER A 503 5.61 15.27 -6.00
CA SER A 503 5.91 16.70 -5.84
C SER A 503 5.55 17.55 -7.07
N TRP A 504 5.34 16.94 -8.23
CA TRP A 504 4.99 17.69 -9.44
C TRP A 504 3.56 18.24 -9.37
N PRO A 505 3.25 19.36 -10.06
CA PRO A 505 1.91 19.92 -10.10
C PRO A 505 0.84 18.88 -10.48
N VAL A 506 -0.28 18.87 -9.75
CA VAL A 506 -1.40 17.92 -9.96
C VAL A 506 -1.87 17.92 -11.41
N GLY A 507 -1.83 19.06 -12.11
CA GLY A 507 -2.19 19.14 -13.53
C GLY A 507 -1.33 18.28 -14.46
N ILE A 508 -0.02 18.13 -14.17
CA ILE A 508 0.88 17.27 -14.96
C ILE A 508 0.60 15.81 -14.62
N ARG A 509 0.52 15.48 -13.33
CA ARG A 509 0.20 14.13 -12.83
C ARG A 509 -1.15 13.64 -13.38
N ALA A 510 -2.15 14.53 -13.42
CA ALA A 510 -3.47 14.24 -13.96
C ALA A 510 -3.48 13.98 -15.47
N ARG A 511 -2.60 14.63 -16.25
CA ARG A 511 -2.45 14.35 -17.68
C ARG A 511 -1.73 13.02 -17.91
N ALA A 512 -0.69 12.73 -17.13
CA ALA A 512 0.05 11.47 -17.21
C ALA A 512 -0.84 10.26 -16.87
N ALA A 513 -1.77 10.43 -15.93
CA ALA A 513 -2.77 9.41 -15.60
C ALA A 513 -3.70 9.03 -16.77
N LYS A 514 -3.76 9.81 -17.87
CA LYS A 514 -4.56 9.48 -19.07
C LYS A 514 -3.85 8.51 -20.04
N ILE A 515 -2.72 7.92 -19.63
CA ILE A 515 -1.91 6.99 -20.44
C ILE A 515 -2.70 5.78 -20.95
N TYR A 516 -3.80 5.39 -20.30
CA TYR A 516 -4.62 4.23 -20.69
C TYR A 516 -5.40 4.39 -22.02
N HIS A 517 -5.36 5.55 -22.66
CA HIS A 517 -6.07 5.83 -23.94
C HIS A 517 -5.24 5.59 -25.21
N LEU A 518 -4.25 4.68 -25.19
CA LEU A 518 -3.36 4.41 -26.34
C LEU A 518 -4.06 3.89 -27.62
N GLY A 519 -5.34 3.51 -27.54
CA GLY A 519 -6.09 3.04 -28.72
C GLY A 519 -6.13 4.03 -29.88
N GLY A 520 -6.08 5.34 -29.59
CA GLY A 520 -6.02 6.36 -30.64
C GLY A 520 -4.79 6.25 -31.53
N LEU A 521 -3.64 5.92 -30.94
CA LEU A 521 -2.37 5.73 -31.67
C LEU A 521 -2.46 4.49 -32.57
N HIS A 522 -2.92 3.36 -32.03
CA HIS A 522 -3.07 2.12 -32.78
C HIS A 522 -3.97 2.32 -34.01
N SER A 523 -5.17 2.88 -33.79
CA SER A 523 -6.15 3.04 -34.86
C SER A 523 -5.71 4.07 -35.91
N SER A 524 -5.06 5.16 -35.51
CA SER A 524 -4.56 6.16 -36.47
C SER A 524 -3.38 5.63 -37.27
N ALA A 525 -2.43 4.96 -36.62
CA ALA A 525 -1.31 4.34 -37.31
C ALA A 525 -1.78 3.26 -38.29
N ALA A 526 -2.72 2.39 -37.90
CA ALA A 526 -3.31 1.41 -38.81
C ALA A 526 -4.04 2.06 -40.00
N PHE A 527 -4.79 3.15 -39.75
CA PHE A 527 -5.45 3.92 -40.81
C PHE A 527 -4.45 4.55 -41.78
N CYS A 528 -3.45 5.26 -41.26
CA CYS A 528 -2.39 5.87 -42.05
C CYS A 528 -1.59 4.82 -42.85
N ALA A 529 -1.32 3.65 -42.29
CA ALA A 529 -0.68 2.55 -43.02
C ALA A 529 -1.51 2.14 -44.25
N GLY A 530 -2.83 1.97 -44.10
CA GLY A 530 -3.72 1.67 -45.23
C GLY A 530 -3.77 2.78 -46.27
N VAL A 531 -3.78 4.04 -45.85
CA VAL A 531 -3.75 5.20 -46.77
C VAL A 531 -2.44 5.28 -47.55
N TRP A 532 -1.29 5.10 -46.89
CA TRP A 532 0.01 5.09 -47.55
C TRP A 532 0.15 3.90 -48.52
N LEU A 533 -0.35 2.72 -48.13
CA LEU A 533 -0.37 1.56 -49.01
C LEU A 533 -1.21 1.83 -50.27
N LEU A 534 -2.39 2.42 -50.12
CA LEU A 534 -3.23 2.82 -51.24
C LEU A 534 -2.51 3.83 -52.14
N ALA A 535 -1.90 4.86 -51.56
CA ALA A 535 -1.15 5.87 -52.31
C ALA A 535 0.03 5.26 -53.08
N SER A 536 0.80 4.37 -52.43
CA SER A 536 1.90 3.65 -53.05
C SER A 536 1.43 2.76 -54.21
N THR A 537 0.32 2.05 -54.02
CA THR A 537 -0.24 1.13 -55.03
C THR A 537 -0.82 1.87 -56.23
N VAL A 538 -1.56 2.96 -55.99
CA VAL A 538 -2.08 3.83 -57.07
C VAL A 538 -0.93 4.45 -57.86
N ASN A 539 0.10 4.94 -57.17
CA ASN A 539 1.29 5.50 -57.84
C ASN A 539 2.02 4.44 -58.68
N GLY A 540 2.14 3.20 -58.18
CA GLY A 540 2.68 2.07 -58.95
C GLY A 540 1.87 1.77 -60.21
N ALA A 541 0.54 1.71 -60.09
CA ALA A 541 -0.37 1.47 -61.20
C ALA A 541 -0.32 2.58 -62.27
N VAL A 542 -0.32 3.85 -61.84
CA VAL A 542 -0.19 5.00 -62.75
C VAL A 542 1.10 4.89 -63.54
N CYS A 543 2.21 4.55 -62.89
CA CYS A 543 3.48 4.46 -63.58
C CYS A 543 3.68 3.24 -64.47
N SER A 544 2.97 2.15 -64.18
CA SER A 544 2.86 1.04 -65.14
C SER A 544 2.11 1.47 -66.41
N LEU A 545 1.16 2.41 -66.32
CA LEU A 545 0.37 2.90 -67.46
C LEU A 545 1.03 4.06 -68.21
N THR A 546 1.75 4.95 -67.51
CA THR A 546 2.34 6.17 -68.08
C THR A 546 3.85 6.08 -68.34
N ASP A 547 4.45 4.92 -68.10
CA ASP A 547 5.88 4.64 -68.27
C ASP A 547 6.78 5.71 -67.60
N CYS A 548 6.59 5.88 -66.30
CA CYS A 548 7.41 6.80 -65.52
C CYS A 548 8.86 6.31 -65.56
N GLY A 549 9.75 7.00 -66.28
CA GLY A 549 11.13 6.57 -66.58
C GLY A 549 12.01 6.18 -65.35
N PRO A 550 13.28 5.80 -65.55
CA PRO A 550 14.11 5.10 -64.55
C PRO A 550 14.34 5.84 -63.22
N ALA A 551 14.15 7.16 -63.18
CA ALA A 551 14.19 7.96 -61.94
C ALA A 551 13.02 7.64 -60.97
N SER A 552 12.02 6.89 -61.43
CA SER A 552 10.78 6.58 -60.70
C SER A 552 10.88 5.35 -59.79
N GLY A 553 12.03 4.67 -59.77
CA GLY A 553 12.24 3.40 -59.09
C GLY A 553 11.86 2.18 -59.96
N PRO A 554 12.07 0.95 -59.46
CA PRO A 554 11.76 -0.30 -60.16
C PRO A 554 10.27 -0.37 -60.52
N GLN A 555 9.94 -0.89 -61.72
CA GLN A 555 8.55 -1.21 -62.07
C GLN A 555 8.03 -2.32 -61.15
N GLN A 556 6.82 -2.12 -60.63
CA GLN A 556 6.16 -3.08 -59.76
C GLN A 556 5.72 -4.31 -60.57
N SER A 557 6.06 -5.51 -60.11
CA SER A 557 5.57 -6.74 -60.74
C SER A 557 4.05 -6.91 -60.58
N VAL A 558 3.42 -7.66 -61.50
CA VAL A 558 2.00 -8.04 -61.40
C VAL A 558 1.69 -8.74 -60.08
N ALA A 559 2.62 -9.57 -59.58
CA ALA A 559 2.50 -10.24 -58.30
C ALA A 559 2.46 -9.25 -57.13
N SER A 560 3.41 -8.29 -57.07
CA SER A 560 3.42 -7.24 -56.04
C SER A 560 2.15 -6.39 -56.09
N ALA A 561 1.69 -6.01 -57.29
CA ALA A 561 0.47 -5.24 -57.48
C ALA A 561 -0.77 -5.99 -56.98
N PHE A 562 -0.90 -7.27 -57.32
CA PHE A 562 -2.02 -8.11 -56.86
C PHE A 562 -2.07 -8.22 -55.34
N ILE A 563 -0.93 -8.50 -54.69
CA ILE A 563 -0.86 -8.62 -53.23
C ILE A 563 -1.19 -7.27 -52.56
N SER A 564 -0.70 -6.15 -53.11
CA SER A 564 -0.97 -4.81 -52.58
C SER A 564 -2.46 -4.47 -52.63
N TRP A 565 -3.14 -4.77 -53.73
CA TRP A 565 -4.60 -4.60 -53.84
C TRP A 565 -5.38 -5.52 -52.89
N LEU A 566 -4.93 -6.76 -52.71
CA LEU A 566 -5.52 -7.67 -51.72
C LEU A 566 -5.40 -7.11 -50.30
N LEU A 567 -4.21 -6.61 -49.93
CA LEU A 567 -3.97 -5.95 -48.63
C LEU A 567 -4.88 -4.71 -48.44
N ILE A 568 -5.09 -3.90 -49.47
CA ILE A 568 -6.01 -2.75 -49.43
C ILE A 568 -7.45 -3.20 -49.14
N ILE A 569 -7.92 -4.28 -49.80
CA ILE A 569 -9.24 -4.85 -49.54
C ILE A 569 -9.36 -5.32 -48.08
N LEU A 570 -8.35 -6.02 -47.58
CA LEU A 570 -8.32 -6.49 -46.19
C LEU A 570 -8.30 -5.34 -45.17
N PHE A 571 -7.56 -4.25 -45.43
CA PHE A 571 -7.66 -3.02 -44.65
C PHE A 571 -9.07 -2.43 -44.68
N GLY A 572 -9.71 -2.40 -45.85
CA GLY A 572 -11.09 -1.93 -46.00
C GLY A 572 -12.07 -2.72 -45.11
N VAL A 573 -11.92 -4.05 -45.07
CA VAL A 573 -12.69 -4.93 -44.17
C VAL A 573 -12.40 -4.59 -42.71
N MET A 574 -11.12 -4.49 -42.31
CA MET A 574 -10.75 -4.12 -40.95
C MET A 574 -11.34 -2.77 -40.53
N PHE A 575 -11.26 -1.74 -41.39
CA PHE A 575 -11.80 -0.41 -41.08
C PHE A 575 -13.33 -0.40 -40.97
N ALA A 576 -14.02 -1.15 -41.84
CA ALA A 576 -15.48 -1.27 -41.77
C ALA A 576 -15.94 -1.89 -40.44
N PHE A 577 -15.27 -2.94 -39.97
CA PHE A 577 -15.58 -3.57 -38.68
C PHE A 577 -15.07 -2.76 -37.48
N ALA A 578 -13.96 -2.04 -37.61
CA ALA A 578 -13.43 -1.15 -36.58
C ALA A 578 -14.25 0.13 -36.40
N TYR A 579 -15.09 0.49 -37.38
CA TYR A 579 -15.94 1.68 -37.30
C TYR A 579 -16.82 1.63 -36.03
N PRO A 580 -16.82 2.67 -35.15
CA PRO A 580 -17.34 2.53 -33.79
C PRO A 580 -18.79 2.01 -33.66
N PRO A 581 -19.75 2.43 -34.51
CA PRO A 581 -21.11 1.85 -34.52
C PRO A 581 -21.12 0.35 -34.86
N MET A 582 -20.30 -0.08 -35.82
CA MET A 582 -20.19 -1.48 -36.23
C MET A 582 -19.51 -2.31 -35.16
N ARG A 583 -18.35 -1.85 -34.67
CA ARG A 583 -17.60 -2.48 -33.59
C ARG A 583 -18.45 -2.68 -32.34
N LYS A 584 -19.26 -1.68 -31.97
CA LYS A 584 -20.14 -1.76 -30.80
C LYS A 584 -21.29 -2.75 -31.00
N LYS A 585 -21.86 -2.83 -32.20
CA LYS A 585 -23.00 -3.72 -32.51
C LYS A 585 -22.57 -5.17 -32.70
N TYR A 586 -21.37 -5.38 -33.24
CA TYR A 586 -20.85 -6.69 -33.65
C TYR A 586 -19.48 -6.95 -33.03
N HIS A 587 -19.35 -6.74 -31.73
CA HIS A 587 -18.07 -6.79 -31.01
C HIS A 587 -17.34 -8.14 -31.18
N ASP A 588 -18.00 -9.27 -30.93
CA ASP A 588 -17.40 -10.61 -31.11
C ASP A 588 -16.93 -10.87 -32.55
N ARG A 589 -17.74 -10.44 -33.53
CA ARG A 589 -17.38 -10.57 -34.95
C ARG A 589 -16.21 -9.67 -35.31
N PHE A 590 -16.16 -8.46 -34.77
CA PHE A 590 -15.01 -7.57 -34.93
C PHE A 590 -13.75 -8.23 -34.37
N GLU A 591 -13.78 -8.81 -33.18
CA GLU A 591 -12.61 -9.50 -32.61
C GLU A 591 -12.15 -10.66 -33.49
N LEU A 592 -13.08 -11.51 -33.94
CA LEU A 592 -12.78 -12.63 -34.83
C LEU A 592 -12.15 -12.16 -36.14
N VAL A 593 -12.78 -11.19 -36.81
CA VAL A 593 -12.32 -10.61 -38.08
C VAL A 593 -10.96 -9.96 -37.89
N HIS A 594 -10.78 -9.16 -36.84
CA HIS A 594 -9.51 -8.48 -36.57
C HIS A 594 -8.37 -9.49 -36.36
N ARG A 595 -8.61 -10.60 -35.65
CA ARG A 595 -7.60 -11.66 -35.46
C ARG A 595 -7.28 -12.34 -36.78
N PHE A 596 -8.28 -12.84 -37.49
CA PHE A 596 -8.07 -13.60 -38.73
C PHE A 596 -7.46 -12.75 -39.85
N VAL A 597 -8.04 -11.57 -40.09
CA VAL A 597 -7.56 -10.64 -41.12
C VAL A 597 -6.20 -10.09 -40.75
N GLY A 598 -5.95 -9.76 -39.48
CA GLY A 598 -4.64 -9.30 -39.02
C GLY A 598 -3.50 -10.28 -39.31
N TRP A 599 -3.70 -11.57 -39.01
CA TRP A 599 -2.70 -12.61 -39.33
C TRP A 599 -2.53 -12.83 -40.84
N SER A 600 -3.63 -12.82 -41.58
CA SER A 600 -3.60 -12.93 -43.05
C SER A 600 -2.83 -11.78 -43.68
N MET A 601 -3.07 -10.54 -43.21
CA MET A 601 -2.35 -9.35 -43.66
C MET A 601 -0.87 -9.41 -43.30
N LEU A 602 -0.50 -9.86 -42.09
CA LEU A 602 0.91 -10.00 -41.71
C LEU A 602 1.67 -10.93 -42.67
N GLY A 603 1.07 -12.08 -43.01
CA GLY A 603 1.65 -13.00 -43.98
C GLY A 603 1.76 -12.39 -45.38
N LEU A 604 0.72 -11.71 -45.84
CA LEU A 604 0.72 -11.03 -47.14
C LEU A 604 1.71 -9.87 -47.21
N PHE A 605 1.91 -9.12 -46.12
CA PHE A 605 2.95 -8.08 -46.04
C PHE A 605 4.34 -8.68 -46.17
N TRP A 606 4.62 -9.84 -45.56
CA TRP A 606 5.90 -10.52 -45.76
C TRP A 606 6.09 -10.90 -47.22
N ILE A 607 5.09 -11.54 -47.84
CA ILE A 607 5.17 -11.91 -49.25
C ILE A 607 5.37 -10.67 -50.13
N GLU A 608 4.60 -9.61 -49.92
CA GLU A 608 4.72 -8.33 -50.65
C GLU A 608 6.13 -7.76 -50.52
N THR A 609 6.68 -7.70 -49.31
CA THR A 609 7.98 -7.12 -49.04
C THR A 609 9.11 -7.94 -49.68
N PHE A 610 9.01 -9.27 -49.65
CA PHE A 610 9.98 -10.14 -50.34
C PHE A 610 9.90 -10.01 -51.86
N VAL A 611 8.68 -9.95 -52.43
CA VAL A 611 8.49 -9.76 -53.87
C VAL A 611 9.01 -8.39 -54.30
N SER A 612 8.72 -7.33 -53.54
CA SER A 612 9.20 -5.98 -53.80
C SER A 612 10.73 -5.86 -53.72
N ALA A 613 11.36 -6.54 -52.75
CA ALA A 613 12.82 -6.65 -52.69
C ALA A 613 13.39 -7.44 -53.87
N SER A 614 12.70 -8.50 -54.34
CA SER A 614 13.10 -9.24 -55.55
C SER A 614 13.00 -8.40 -56.81
N ASP A 615 11.96 -7.59 -56.95
CA ASP A 615 11.79 -6.67 -58.08
C ASP A 615 12.91 -5.62 -58.08
N THR A 616 13.28 -5.12 -56.89
CA THR A 616 14.41 -4.20 -56.72
C THR A 616 15.75 -4.85 -57.07
N ALA A 617 15.99 -6.09 -56.61
CA ALA A 617 17.20 -6.85 -56.92
C ALA A 617 17.37 -7.04 -58.43
N ARG A 618 16.30 -7.43 -59.14
CA ARG A 618 16.32 -7.59 -60.61
C ARG A 618 16.57 -6.26 -61.33
N ALA A 619 15.97 -5.18 -60.88
CA ALA A 619 16.13 -3.86 -61.50
C ALA A 619 17.52 -3.25 -61.30
N THR A 620 18.18 -3.56 -60.18
CA THR A 620 19.49 -2.99 -59.82
C THR A 620 20.67 -3.93 -60.09
N GLY A 621 20.41 -5.20 -60.43
CA GLY A 621 21.44 -6.24 -60.59
C GLY A 621 22.05 -6.72 -59.27
N LEU A 622 21.47 -6.36 -58.13
CA LEU A 622 21.91 -6.81 -56.81
C LEU A 622 21.49 -8.27 -56.56
N GLU A 623 22.28 -8.98 -55.75
CA GLU A 623 21.87 -10.27 -55.21
C GLU A 623 20.70 -10.07 -54.23
N LEU A 624 19.72 -11.00 -54.24
CA LEU A 624 18.48 -10.87 -53.48
C LEU A 624 18.72 -10.64 -51.98
N HIS A 625 19.72 -11.29 -51.40
CA HIS A 625 20.02 -11.15 -49.97
C HIS A 625 20.53 -9.73 -49.62
N VAL A 626 21.26 -9.08 -50.53
CA VAL A 626 21.71 -7.69 -50.37
C VAL A 626 20.52 -6.74 -50.45
N ALA A 627 19.62 -6.95 -51.40
CA ALA A 627 18.40 -6.16 -51.54
C ALA A 627 17.48 -6.29 -50.31
N LEU A 628 17.36 -7.50 -49.74
CA LEU A 628 16.62 -7.73 -48.49
C LEU A 628 17.29 -7.04 -47.30
N ALA A 629 18.61 -7.14 -47.16
CA ALA A 629 19.35 -6.51 -46.07
C ALA A 629 19.28 -4.98 -46.10
N GLN A 630 19.20 -4.37 -47.29
CA GLN A 630 19.08 -2.92 -47.47
C GLN A 630 17.62 -2.42 -47.37
N SER A 631 16.63 -3.31 -47.35
CA SER A 631 15.21 -2.96 -47.32
C SER A 631 14.73 -2.61 -45.91
N ALA A 632 14.45 -1.33 -45.66
CA ALA A 632 13.89 -0.89 -44.38
C ALA A 632 12.55 -1.59 -44.02
N PRO A 633 11.60 -1.81 -44.96
CA PRO A 633 10.38 -2.58 -44.67
C PRO A 633 10.63 -3.99 -44.15
N VAL A 634 11.67 -4.70 -44.61
CA VAL A 634 12.02 -6.04 -44.11
C VAL A 634 12.31 -6.01 -42.61
N TRP A 635 13.18 -5.09 -42.18
CA TRP A 635 13.56 -4.96 -40.77
C TRP A 635 12.40 -4.48 -39.90
N LEU A 636 11.61 -3.53 -40.40
CA LEU A 636 10.40 -3.05 -39.71
C LEU A 636 9.38 -4.19 -39.52
N LEU A 637 9.13 -4.97 -40.56
CA LEU A 637 8.21 -6.09 -40.49
C LEU A 637 8.75 -7.23 -39.60
N ALA A 638 10.07 -7.45 -39.59
CA ALA A 638 10.73 -8.34 -38.64
C ALA A 638 10.47 -7.91 -37.19
N VAL A 639 10.62 -6.62 -36.88
CA VAL A 639 10.32 -6.06 -35.54
C VAL A 639 8.84 -6.27 -35.17
N ALA A 640 7.90 -5.96 -36.07
CA ALA A 640 6.47 -6.20 -35.81
C ALA A 640 6.16 -7.69 -35.56
N THR A 641 6.72 -8.57 -36.39
CA THR A 641 6.50 -10.02 -36.29
C THR A 641 7.08 -10.59 -35.02
N PHE A 642 8.35 -10.26 -34.72
CA PHE A 642 9.01 -10.71 -33.50
C PHE A 642 8.28 -10.20 -32.26
N SER A 643 7.79 -8.96 -32.30
CA SER A 643 7.00 -8.42 -31.18
C SER A 643 5.69 -9.19 -30.95
N ILE A 644 4.98 -9.58 -32.01
CA ILE A 644 3.77 -10.42 -31.88
C ILE A 644 4.17 -11.80 -31.35
N ALA A 645 5.22 -12.40 -31.90
CA ALA A 645 5.69 -13.74 -31.52
C ALA A 645 6.18 -13.80 -30.07
N LEU A 646 6.81 -12.74 -29.56
CA LEU A 646 7.31 -12.66 -28.19
C LEU A 646 6.20 -12.92 -27.16
N SER A 647 4.98 -12.47 -27.43
CA SER A 647 3.82 -12.72 -26.55
C SER A 647 3.50 -14.21 -26.39
N TRP A 648 3.82 -15.03 -27.40
CA TRP A 648 3.61 -16.48 -27.45
C TRP A 648 4.80 -17.27 -26.89
N MET A 649 6.01 -16.70 -26.89
CA MET A 649 7.18 -17.34 -26.29
C MET A 649 7.03 -17.55 -24.78
N TYR A 650 6.19 -16.75 -24.12
CA TYR A 650 5.85 -16.88 -22.69
C TYR A 650 4.57 -17.68 -22.44
N LEU A 651 4.02 -18.36 -23.45
CA LEU A 651 2.85 -19.20 -23.31
C LEU A 651 3.18 -20.41 -22.43
N ARG A 652 2.50 -20.54 -21.30
CA ARG A 652 2.69 -21.64 -20.36
C ARG A 652 1.35 -22.10 -19.80
N LYS A 653 1.27 -23.39 -19.51
CA LYS A 653 0.16 -23.98 -18.76
C LYS A 653 0.55 -24.00 -17.29
N VAL A 654 -0.23 -23.34 -16.45
CA VAL A 654 0.03 -23.19 -15.01
C VAL A 654 -1.04 -23.92 -14.23
N ALA A 655 -0.67 -24.54 -13.11
CA ALA A 655 -1.60 -25.01 -12.10
C ALA A 655 -2.38 -23.83 -11.50
N VAL A 656 -3.63 -24.10 -11.12
CA VAL A 656 -4.52 -23.11 -10.52
C VAL A 656 -5.24 -23.78 -9.36
N ASP A 657 -5.16 -23.15 -8.19
CA ASP A 657 -5.99 -23.50 -7.05
C ASP A 657 -7.19 -22.54 -7.01
N ALA A 658 -8.39 -23.08 -6.88
CA ALA A 658 -9.62 -22.32 -7.02
C ALA A 658 -10.45 -22.32 -5.73
N GLU A 659 -10.87 -21.14 -5.32
CA GLU A 659 -11.66 -20.88 -4.12
C GLU A 659 -12.99 -20.27 -4.54
N VAL A 660 -14.06 -21.06 -4.53
CA VAL A 660 -15.40 -20.61 -4.91
C VAL A 660 -15.96 -19.74 -3.78
N LEU A 661 -16.15 -18.45 -4.05
CA LEU A 661 -16.65 -17.48 -3.07
C LEU A 661 -18.18 -17.49 -3.02
N SER A 662 -18.84 -17.70 -4.17
CA SER A 662 -20.30 -17.75 -4.34
C SER A 662 -20.68 -18.32 -5.71
N ASP A 663 -21.98 -18.45 -6.00
CA ASP A 663 -22.50 -18.76 -7.35
C ASP A 663 -22.17 -17.68 -8.41
N HIS A 664 -21.62 -16.54 -7.98
CA HIS A 664 -21.32 -15.39 -8.82
C HIS A 664 -19.83 -15.06 -8.91
N ALA A 665 -18.98 -15.62 -8.04
CA ALA A 665 -17.55 -15.30 -8.00
C ALA A 665 -16.67 -16.48 -7.55
N VAL A 666 -15.52 -16.62 -8.18
CA VAL A 666 -14.45 -17.56 -7.81
C VAL A 666 -13.12 -16.81 -7.76
N ARG A 667 -12.28 -17.13 -6.79
CA ARG A 667 -10.90 -16.63 -6.70
C ARG A 667 -9.96 -17.72 -7.18
N LEU A 668 -9.10 -17.38 -8.14
CA LEU A 668 -8.10 -18.29 -8.72
C LEU A 668 -6.72 -17.89 -8.22
N HIS A 669 -5.96 -18.84 -7.67
CA HIS A 669 -4.63 -18.66 -7.11
C HIS A 669 -3.59 -19.32 -8.01
N PHE A 670 -2.48 -18.61 -8.21
CA PHE A 670 -1.33 -19.00 -9.02
C PHE A 670 -0.09 -18.98 -8.14
N ASP A 671 0.81 -19.92 -8.37
CA ASP A 671 1.98 -20.26 -7.54
C ASP A 671 3.30 -19.62 -8.03
N TYR A 672 3.20 -18.62 -8.89
CA TYR A 672 4.35 -17.87 -9.37
C TYR A 672 4.09 -16.37 -9.24
N THR A 673 5.14 -15.61 -8.92
CA THR A 673 5.00 -14.22 -8.50
C THR A 673 4.79 -13.27 -9.68
N VAL A 674 4.05 -12.20 -9.42
CA VAL A 674 4.00 -11.02 -10.29
C VAL A 674 4.55 -9.82 -9.51
N PRO A 675 5.50 -9.07 -10.08
CA PRO A 675 6.26 -8.07 -9.31
C PRO A 675 5.50 -6.75 -9.05
N VAL A 676 4.30 -6.56 -9.63
CA VAL A 676 3.66 -5.24 -9.68
C VAL A 676 2.17 -5.30 -9.33
N ASN A 677 1.78 -4.52 -8.32
CA ASN A 677 0.38 -4.31 -7.93
C ASN A 677 -0.41 -3.61 -9.05
N GLY A 678 -1.67 -3.99 -9.23
CA GLY A 678 -2.53 -3.45 -10.27
C GLY A 678 -2.13 -3.91 -11.67
N SER A 679 -1.50 -5.08 -11.79
CA SER A 679 -1.23 -5.72 -13.08
C SER A 679 -2.38 -6.62 -13.54
N PHE A 680 -2.34 -7.02 -14.81
CA PHE A 680 -3.31 -7.87 -15.47
C PHE A 680 -2.61 -9.08 -16.05
N THR A 681 -3.26 -10.24 -15.95
CA THR A 681 -2.83 -11.47 -16.59
C THR A 681 -3.87 -11.92 -17.61
N ARG A 682 -3.41 -12.52 -18.71
CA ARG A 682 -4.28 -13.10 -19.73
C ARG A 682 -4.35 -14.59 -19.55
N ILE A 683 -5.56 -15.12 -19.35
CA ILE A 683 -5.81 -16.54 -19.11
C ILE A 683 -6.70 -17.14 -20.20
N SER A 684 -6.53 -18.44 -20.41
CA SER A 684 -7.29 -19.20 -21.40
C SER A 684 -7.43 -20.68 -21.02
N ASN A 685 -8.57 -21.27 -21.36
CA ASN A 685 -8.73 -22.74 -21.40
C ASN A 685 -8.22 -23.35 -22.72
N ARG A 686 -8.18 -22.54 -23.79
CA ARG A 686 -7.88 -22.93 -25.17
C ARG A 686 -6.86 -21.93 -25.76
N PRO A 687 -5.56 -22.19 -25.66
CA PRO A 687 -4.50 -21.19 -25.87
C PRO A 687 -4.51 -20.55 -27.26
N LEU A 688 -5.16 -21.18 -28.25
CA LEU A 688 -5.23 -20.70 -29.63
C LEU A 688 -6.53 -19.95 -29.99
N LEU A 689 -7.55 -19.93 -29.13
CA LEU A 689 -8.91 -19.49 -29.52
C LEU A 689 -9.45 -18.31 -28.69
N GLU A 690 -9.31 -18.35 -27.37
CA GLU A 690 -10.06 -17.44 -26.48
C GLU A 690 -9.19 -16.97 -25.31
N TRP A 691 -9.01 -15.67 -25.14
CA TRP A 691 -8.15 -15.08 -24.11
C TRP A 691 -8.90 -14.03 -23.32
N HIS A 692 -8.83 -14.13 -21.99
CA HIS A 692 -9.51 -13.21 -21.06
C HIS A 692 -8.50 -12.52 -20.16
N SER A 693 -8.67 -11.22 -19.91
CA SER A 693 -7.74 -10.44 -19.07
C SER A 693 -8.35 -10.18 -17.69
N PHE A 694 -7.62 -10.50 -16.62
CA PHE A 694 -8.07 -10.33 -15.25
C PHE A 694 -7.00 -9.66 -14.39
N ALA A 695 -7.44 -8.84 -13.44
CA ALA A 695 -6.53 -8.16 -12.52
C ALA A 695 -5.89 -9.16 -11.58
N THR A 696 -4.61 -8.97 -11.34
CA THR A 696 -3.86 -9.74 -10.36
C THR A 696 -3.89 -9.05 -9.00
N VAL A 697 -3.89 -9.87 -7.97
CA VAL A 697 -3.76 -9.52 -6.57
C VAL A 697 -2.47 -10.19 -6.10
N PRO A 698 -1.35 -9.44 -5.98
CA PRO A 698 -0.06 -10.03 -5.67
C PRO A 698 -0.08 -10.66 -4.27
N ALA A 699 0.46 -11.87 -4.15
CA ALA A 699 0.64 -12.59 -2.91
C ALA A 699 2.12 -13.02 -2.80
N PRO A 700 3.05 -12.07 -2.58
CA PRO A 700 4.49 -12.35 -2.65
C PRO A 700 5.00 -13.25 -1.53
N GLN A 701 4.17 -13.51 -0.52
CA GLN A 701 4.45 -14.41 0.59
C GLN A 701 3.42 -15.55 0.58
N PRO A 702 3.77 -16.75 1.06
CA PRO A 702 2.81 -17.83 1.24
C PRO A 702 1.65 -17.42 2.16
N VAL A 703 0.41 -17.72 1.76
CA VAL A 703 -0.80 -17.41 2.54
C VAL A 703 -1.72 -18.62 2.56
N ALA A 704 -2.17 -19.03 3.76
CA ALA A 704 -3.13 -20.12 3.95
C ALA A 704 -2.73 -21.45 3.27
N GLY A 705 -1.45 -21.84 3.39
CA GLY A 705 -0.91 -23.09 2.81
C GLY A 705 -0.65 -23.04 1.30
N ARG A 706 -0.80 -21.88 0.66
CA ARG A 706 -0.47 -21.66 -0.76
C ARG A 706 0.91 -21.00 -0.89
N PRO A 707 1.75 -21.38 -1.87
CA PRO A 707 3.04 -20.74 -2.10
C PRO A 707 2.88 -19.29 -2.55
N ALA A 708 3.99 -18.53 -2.54
CA ALA A 708 4.01 -17.18 -3.06
C ALA A 708 3.58 -17.14 -4.54
N GLY A 709 2.76 -16.15 -4.90
CA GLY A 709 2.32 -15.94 -6.26
C GLY A 709 1.35 -14.79 -6.42
N TYR A 710 0.18 -15.04 -7.00
CA TYR A 710 -0.91 -14.06 -7.06
C TYR A 710 -2.27 -14.73 -7.17
N SER A 711 -3.31 -13.98 -6.85
CA SER A 711 -4.69 -14.40 -7.08
C SER A 711 -5.42 -13.46 -8.03
N LEU A 712 -6.55 -13.90 -8.58
CA LEU A 712 -7.46 -13.04 -9.33
C LEU A 712 -8.90 -13.44 -9.03
N VAL A 713 -9.83 -12.49 -9.12
CA VAL A 713 -11.26 -12.74 -8.89
C VAL A 713 -11.97 -12.78 -10.24
N VAL A 714 -12.59 -13.92 -10.54
CA VAL A 714 -13.46 -14.11 -11.71
C VAL A 714 -14.90 -14.01 -11.26
N SER A 715 -15.62 -13.03 -11.79
CA SER A 715 -17.06 -12.86 -11.59
C SER A 715 -17.86 -13.34 -12.79
N ASN A 716 -19.10 -13.78 -12.56
CA ASN A 716 -20.02 -14.20 -13.62
C ASN A 716 -20.45 -13.00 -14.49
N ALA A 717 -19.81 -12.88 -15.66
CA ALA A 717 -20.03 -11.82 -16.64
C ALA A 717 -20.36 -12.36 -18.06
N GLY A 718 -20.38 -13.68 -18.23
CA GLY A 718 -20.61 -14.36 -19.50
C GLY A 718 -20.36 -15.86 -19.40
N ASP A 719 -20.56 -16.58 -20.51
CA ASP A 719 -20.56 -18.04 -20.55
C ASP A 719 -19.24 -18.66 -20.07
N TRP A 720 -18.10 -18.11 -20.50
CA TRP A 720 -16.78 -18.58 -20.05
C TRP A 720 -16.59 -18.39 -18.53
N THR A 721 -16.85 -17.20 -18.00
CA THR A 721 -16.69 -16.92 -16.56
C THR A 721 -17.64 -17.74 -15.70
N ARG A 722 -18.87 -17.99 -16.18
CA ARG A 722 -19.84 -18.85 -15.51
C ARG A 722 -19.37 -20.29 -15.46
N SER A 723 -18.81 -20.79 -16.58
CA SER A 723 -18.22 -22.12 -16.65
C SER A 723 -17.06 -22.29 -15.66
N VAL A 724 -16.20 -21.28 -15.52
CA VAL A 724 -15.08 -21.28 -14.55
C VAL A 724 -15.56 -21.28 -13.10
N ILE A 725 -16.69 -20.63 -12.78
CA ILE A 725 -17.27 -20.65 -11.43
C ILE A 725 -17.90 -22.01 -11.13
N GLN A 726 -18.67 -22.56 -12.07
CA GLN A 726 -19.38 -23.84 -11.88
C GLN A 726 -18.44 -25.05 -11.89
N ASN A 727 -17.39 -24.99 -12.72
CA ASN A 727 -16.40 -26.04 -12.87
C ASN A 727 -15.00 -25.43 -12.79
N PRO A 728 -14.48 -25.19 -11.57
CA PRO A 728 -13.20 -24.53 -11.40
C PRO A 728 -12.04 -25.28 -12.07
N PRO A 729 -11.24 -24.61 -12.92
CA PRO A 729 -10.14 -25.25 -13.63
C PRO A 729 -8.98 -25.52 -12.67
N ARG A 730 -8.35 -26.69 -12.82
CA ARG A 730 -7.07 -27.01 -12.13
C ARG A 730 -5.85 -26.46 -12.85
N HIS A 731 -6.00 -26.10 -14.12
CA HIS A 731 -4.93 -25.56 -14.95
C HIS A 731 -5.49 -24.52 -15.91
N LEU A 732 -4.70 -23.48 -16.16
CA LEU A 732 -5.00 -22.46 -17.16
C LEU A 732 -3.76 -22.16 -17.99
N TRP A 733 -3.98 -21.74 -19.23
CA TRP A 733 -2.92 -21.16 -20.05
C TRP A 733 -2.78 -19.69 -19.72
N VAL A 734 -1.54 -19.27 -19.45
CA VAL A 734 -1.16 -17.88 -19.30
C VAL A 734 -0.25 -17.51 -20.47
N ARG A 735 -0.44 -16.34 -21.08
CA ARG A 735 0.49 -15.79 -22.06
C ARG A 735 1.06 -14.45 -21.61
N SER A 736 2.28 -14.21 -22.08
CA SER A 736 2.94 -12.90 -22.03
C SER A 736 3.29 -12.42 -20.62
N ALA A 737 3.92 -11.26 -20.53
CA ALA A 737 4.26 -10.63 -19.26
C ALA A 737 3.00 -10.00 -18.62
N PRO A 738 2.90 -9.95 -17.27
CA PRO A 738 1.85 -9.19 -16.60
C PRO A 738 1.85 -7.73 -17.07
N THR A 739 0.67 -7.19 -17.38
CA THR A 739 0.53 -5.84 -17.96
C THR A 739 0.02 -4.83 -16.94
N CYS A 740 0.52 -3.60 -16.99
CA CYS A 740 0.09 -2.54 -16.09
C CYS A 740 -1.38 -2.18 -16.32
N GLY A 741 -2.09 -2.07 -15.21
CA GLY A 741 -3.48 -1.69 -15.20
C GLY A 741 -3.74 -0.23 -14.90
N VAL A 742 -5.01 0.16 -15.05
CA VAL A 742 -5.49 1.50 -14.71
C VAL A 742 -5.20 1.84 -13.25
N MET A 743 -5.15 0.87 -12.35
CA MET A 743 -4.79 1.13 -10.95
C MET A 743 -3.37 1.61 -10.74
N ARG A 744 -2.46 1.41 -11.70
CA ARG A 744 -1.12 1.98 -11.61
C ARG A 744 -1.13 3.52 -11.64
N VAL A 745 -2.20 4.16 -12.12
CA VAL A 745 -2.31 5.63 -12.05
C VAL A 745 -2.50 6.16 -10.63
N ALA A 746 -2.91 5.32 -9.67
CA ALA A 746 -3.05 5.72 -8.28
C ALA A 746 -1.71 6.17 -7.66
N THR A 747 -0.58 5.65 -8.15
CA THR A 747 0.77 6.02 -7.68
C THR A 747 1.10 7.48 -7.96
N LEU A 748 0.40 8.12 -8.91
CA LEU A 748 0.58 9.53 -9.25
C LEU A 748 -0.05 10.48 -8.24
N PHE A 749 -0.86 9.99 -7.29
CA PHE A 749 -1.65 10.83 -6.41
C PHE A 749 -1.34 10.58 -4.93
N ASN A 750 -1.57 11.60 -4.10
CA ASN A 750 -1.42 11.51 -2.65
C ASN A 750 -2.68 10.95 -1.98
N ARG A 751 -3.86 11.31 -2.51
CA ARG A 751 -5.18 10.85 -2.06
C ARG A 751 -6.07 10.55 -3.25
N VAL A 752 -6.71 9.39 -3.26
CA VAL A 752 -7.64 8.99 -4.32
C VAL A 752 -8.95 8.47 -3.76
N VAL A 753 -10.05 8.71 -4.48
CA VAL A 753 -11.29 7.98 -4.30
C VAL A 753 -11.40 6.93 -5.39
N VAL A 754 -11.71 5.71 -5.01
CA VAL A 754 -11.95 4.61 -5.93
C VAL A 754 -13.44 4.29 -5.94
N ILE A 755 -14.02 4.12 -7.13
CA ILE A 755 -15.43 3.79 -7.32
C ILE A 755 -15.53 2.47 -8.08
N ALA A 756 -16.31 1.53 -7.55
CA ALA A 756 -16.52 0.21 -8.11
C ALA A 756 -18.01 -0.08 -8.28
N THR A 757 -18.41 -0.79 -9.34
CA THR A 757 -19.76 -1.38 -9.43
C THR A 757 -19.72 -2.87 -9.68
N GLY A 758 -20.49 -3.65 -8.93
CA GLY A 758 -20.55 -5.10 -9.07
C GLY A 758 -19.16 -5.72 -9.02
N SER A 759 -18.83 -6.52 -10.03
CA SER A 759 -17.52 -7.16 -10.18
C SER A 759 -16.36 -6.22 -10.49
N GLY A 760 -16.62 -4.94 -10.74
CA GLY A 760 -15.57 -3.91 -10.88
C GLY A 760 -14.69 -3.76 -9.63
N ILE A 761 -15.08 -4.36 -8.49
CA ILE A 761 -14.28 -4.44 -7.28
C ILE A 761 -13.05 -5.35 -7.43
N GLY A 762 -13.14 -6.42 -8.23
CA GLY A 762 -12.05 -7.38 -8.41
C GLY A 762 -10.77 -6.70 -8.88
N PRO A 763 -10.82 -5.88 -9.95
CA PRO A 763 -9.65 -5.13 -10.42
C PRO A 763 -9.05 -4.11 -9.47
N LEU A 764 -9.76 -3.75 -8.41
CA LEU A 764 -9.30 -2.81 -7.40
C LEU A 764 -8.65 -3.52 -6.22
N MET A 765 -8.86 -4.83 -6.08
CA MET A 765 -8.52 -5.56 -4.87
C MET A 765 -7.03 -5.52 -4.54
N GLY A 766 -6.15 -5.60 -5.56
CA GLY A 766 -4.71 -5.46 -5.34
C GLY A 766 -4.35 -4.11 -4.71
N HIS A 767 -4.95 -3.01 -5.17
CA HIS A 767 -4.74 -1.68 -4.58
C HIS A 767 -5.49 -1.52 -3.25
N ILE A 768 -6.67 -2.11 -3.08
CA ILE A 768 -7.41 -2.02 -1.81
C ILE A 768 -6.64 -2.72 -0.69
N GLN A 769 -6.08 -3.91 -0.94
CA GLN A 769 -5.30 -4.66 0.06
C GLN A 769 -3.95 -4.02 0.38
N ASN A 770 -3.32 -3.38 -0.61
CA ASN A 770 -2.05 -2.69 -0.43
C ASN A 770 -2.07 -1.32 -1.16
N PRO A 771 -2.68 -0.30 -0.54
CA PRO A 771 -2.90 0.98 -1.20
C PRO A 771 -1.60 1.77 -1.36
N SER A 772 -1.31 2.20 -2.59
CA SER A 772 -0.13 3.03 -2.92
C SER A 772 -0.22 4.49 -2.44
N CYS A 773 -1.40 4.89 -1.94
CA CYS A 773 -1.71 6.21 -1.42
C CYS A 773 -2.98 6.15 -0.58
N ALA A 774 -3.25 7.19 0.22
CA ALA A 774 -4.46 7.24 1.03
C ALA A 774 -5.70 7.15 0.13
N THR A 775 -6.58 6.19 0.43
CA THR A 775 -7.64 5.75 -0.48
C THR A 775 -8.98 5.66 0.25
N GLN A 776 -10.03 6.18 -0.38
CA GLN A 776 -11.42 5.95 0.02
C GLN A 776 -12.18 5.19 -1.07
N LEU A 777 -13.19 4.41 -0.68
CA LEU A 777 -13.90 3.51 -1.58
C LEU A 777 -15.41 3.81 -1.61
N ILE A 778 -15.99 3.83 -2.81
CA ILE A 778 -17.43 3.61 -3.03
C ILE A 778 -17.59 2.32 -3.83
N TRP A 779 -18.23 1.32 -3.26
CA TRP A 779 -18.56 0.10 -3.97
C TRP A 779 -20.07 -0.12 -4.02
N SER A 780 -20.64 -0.18 -5.22
CA SER A 780 -22.08 -0.38 -5.40
C SER A 780 -22.38 -1.73 -6.05
N THR A 781 -23.12 -2.59 -5.37
CA THR A 781 -23.50 -3.92 -5.90
C THR A 781 -24.79 -4.41 -5.25
N PRO A 782 -25.59 -5.28 -5.89
CA PRO A 782 -26.72 -5.92 -5.22
C PRO A 782 -26.23 -6.97 -4.22
N SER A 783 -26.69 -6.92 -2.98
CA SER A 783 -26.36 -7.88 -1.91
C SER A 783 -24.87 -8.25 -1.86
N PRO A 784 -23.98 -7.30 -1.49
CA PRO A 784 -22.53 -7.46 -1.56
C PRO A 784 -22.02 -8.73 -0.88
N GLU A 785 -22.44 -8.98 0.37
CA GLU A 785 -22.03 -10.15 1.15
C GLU A 785 -22.47 -11.48 0.50
N LYS A 786 -23.72 -11.57 0.06
CA LYS A 786 -24.24 -12.77 -0.64
C LYS A 786 -23.55 -13.00 -1.99
N THR A 787 -23.18 -11.94 -2.69
CA THR A 787 -22.66 -12.03 -4.06
C THR A 787 -21.16 -12.26 -4.09
N PHE A 788 -20.40 -11.71 -3.14
CA PHE A 788 -18.93 -11.77 -3.16
C PHE A 788 -18.31 -12.41 -1.92
N GLY A 789 -19.12 -12.77 -0.92
CA GLY A 789 -18.69 -13.40 0.33
C GLY A 789 -18.25 -12.39 1.39
N LYS A 790 -18.42 -12.77 2.66
CA LYS A 790 -18.07 -11.96 3.83
C LYS A 790 -16.58 -11.61 3.88
N GLY A 791 -15.70 -12.56 3.54
CA GLY A 791 -14.25 -12.35 3.57
C GLY A 791 -13.76 -11.20 2.67
N LEU A 792 -14.46 -10.91 1.55
CA LEU A 792 -14.12 -9.74 0.72
C LEU A 792 -14.47 -8.43 1.43
N LEU A 793 -15.64 -8.36 2.07
CA LEU A 793 -16.08 -7.19 2.82
C LEU A 793 -15.18 -6.95 4.03
N ASP A 794 -14.85 -8.00 4.77
CA ASP A 794 -13.95 -7.93 5.92
C ASP A 794 -12.57 -7.40 5.49
N THR A 795 -12.05 -7.84 4.35
CA THR A 795 -10.79 -7.31 3.77
C THR A 795 -10.89 -5.83 3.43
N ILE A 796 -12.02 -5.40 2.85
CA ILE A 796 -12.26 -4.00 2.51
C ILE A 796 -12.31 -3.15 3.79
N HIS A 797 -13.11 -3.52 4.78
CA HIS A 797 -13.25 -2.73 6.02
C HIS A 797 -12.00 -2.77 6.89
N ALA A 798 -11.22 -3.86 6.85
CA ALA A 798 -9.93 -3.91 7.53
C ALA A 798 -8.94 -2.88 6.97
N THR A 799 -9.00 -2.59 5.67
CA THR A 799 -8.04 -1.70 5.00
C THR A 799 -8.56 -0.28 4.80
N ILE A 800 -9.87 -0.13 4.55
CA ILE A 800 -10.58 1.14 4.36
C ILE A 800 -11.83 1.08 5.26
N PRO A 801 -11.71 1.43 6.57
CA PRO A 801 -12.80 1.32 7.53
C PRO A 801 -14.07 2.05 7.10
N ASP A 802 -13.91 3.27 6.56
CA ASP A 802 -15.01 4.13 6.10
C ASP A 802 -15.46 3.85 4.65
N ALA A 803 -15.13 2.67 4.11
CA ALA A 803 -15.55 2.28 2.78
C ALA A 803 -17.08 2.32 2.63
N VAL A 804 -17.56 3.03 1.61
CA VAL A 804 -18.98 3.18 1.32
C VAL A 804 -19.46 1.99 0.49
N ILE A 805 -20.02 0.98 1.15
CA ILE A 805 -20.62 -0.19 0.48
C ILE A 805 -22.12 0.06 0.28
N HIS A 806 -22.54 0.32 -0.96
CA HIS A 806 -23.93 0.62 -1.33
C HIS A 806 -24.66 -0.62 -1.87
N ASP A 807 -25.49 -1.25 -1.04
CA ASP A 807 -26.35 -2.35 -1.48
C ASP A 807 -27.51 -1.84 -2.35
N THR A 808 -27.41 -2.06 -3.66
CA THR A 808 -28.43 -1.59 -4.61
C THR A 808 -29.78 -2.28 -4.49
N ARG A 809 -29.85 -3.46 -3.85
CA ARG A 809 -31.10 -4.18 -3.62
C ARG A 809 -31.89 -3.56 -2.45
N LEU A 810 -31.19 -3.04 -1.45
CA LEU A 810 -31.78 -2.42 -0.27
C LEU A 810 -31.99 -0.91 -0.46
N LEU A 811 -31.00 -0.21 -1.03
CA LEU A 811 -30.94 1.25 -1.09
C LEU A 811 -31.27 1.82 -2.48
N GLY A 812 -31.57 0.95 -3.46
CA GLY A 812 -31.78 1.37 -4.84
C GLY A 812 -30.50 1.80 -5.56
N ARG A 813 -30.64 2.40 -6.76
CA ARG A 813 -29.48 2.79 -7.58
C ARG A 813 -28.86 4.10 -7.06
N PRO A 814 -27.55 4.14 -6.76
CA PRO A 814 -26.91 5.36 -6.29
C PRO A 814 -26.65 6.36 -7.41
N ASP A 815 -26.59 7.65 -7.05
CA ASP A 815 -25.99 8.67 -7.90
C ASP A 815 -24.48 8.75 -7.65
N LEU A 816 -23.74 7.87 -8.34
CA LEU A 816 -22.28 7.77 -8.22
C LEU A 816 -21.54 9.07 -8.61
N VAL A 817 -22.16 9.97 -9.37
CA VAL A 817 -21.57 11.29 -9.66
C VAL A 817 -21.59 12.14 -8.40
N ARG A 818 -22.73 12.15 -7.72
CA ARG A 818 -22.96 12.93 -6.50
C ARG A 818 -22.11 12.39 -5.35
N MET A 819 -22.24 11.10 -5.07
CA MET A 819 -21.47 10.43 -4.02
C MET A 819 -19.97 10.55 -4.28
N GLY A 820 -19.53 10.29 -5.51
CA GLY A 820 -18.12 10.38 -5.89
C GLY A 820 -17.55 11.80 -5.77
N TYR A 821 -18.32 12.83 -6.11
CA TYR A 821 -17.90 14.22 -5.95
C TYR A 821 -17.80 14.61 -4.47
N ASN A 822 -18.85 14.33 -3.69
CA ASN A 822 -18.92 14.71 -2.29
C ASN A 822 -17.81 14.00 -1.49
N LEU A 823 -17.60 12.69 -1.73
CA LEU A 823 -16.52 11.94 -1.11
C LEU A 823 -15.14 12.44 -1.55
N ALA A 824 -14.95 12.77 -2.83
CA ALA A 824 -13.68 13.32 -3.30
C ALA A 824 -13.37 14.68 -2.66
N LYS A 825 -14.39 15.50 -2.39
CA LYS A 825 -14.24 16.78 -1.71
C LYS A 825 -13.99 16.64 -0.23
N SER A 826 -14.78 15.85 0.49
CA SER A 826 -14.60 15.63 1.94
C SER A 826 -13.27 14.97 2.24
N PHE A 827 -12.84 14.01 1.41
CA PHE A 827 -11.55 13.32 1.57
C PHE A 827 -10.35 14.12 1.06
N GLY A 828 -10.55 15.27 0.40
CA GLY A 828 -9.47 16.04 -0.22
C GLY A 828 -8.71 15.25 -1.29
N ALA A 829 -9.42 14.44 -2.08
CA ALA A 829 -8.84 13.58 -3.10
C ALA A 829 -8.33 14.39 -4.31
N GLU A 830 -7.14 14.04 -4.80
CA GLU A 830 -6.57 14.63 -6.03
C GLU A 830 -7.21 14.04 -7.30
N ALA A 831 -7.75 12.82 -7.20
CA ALA A 831 -8.34 12.10 -8.31
C ALA A 831 -9.40 11.08 -7.89
N VAL A 832 -10.27 10.73 -8.82
CA VAL A 832 -11.24 9.63 -8.71
C VAL A 832 -10.94 8.56 -9.76
N ILE A 833 -10.81 7.30 -9.36
CA ILE A 833 -10.62 6.17 -10.27
C ILE A 833 -11.88 5.31 -10.24
N ILE A 834 -12.52 5.07 -11.38
CA ILE A 834 -13.76 4.29 -11.47
C ILE A 834 -13.61 3.05 -12.35
N ILE A 835 -14.10 1.92 -11.83
CA ILE A 835 -14.26 0.65 -12.56
C ILE A 835 -15.72 0.24 -12.52
N ALA A 836 -16.40 0.46 -13.65
CA ALA A 836 -17.80 0.15 -13.88
C ALA A 836 -18.04 -0.18 -15.36
N ASN A 837 -19.28 -0.53 -15.72
CA ASN A 837 -19.64 -0.70 -17.13
C ASN A 837 -19.43 0.61 -17.93
N GLU A 838 -19.27 0.49 -19.25
CA GLU A 838 -18.96 1.62 -20.16
C GLU A 838 -19.87 2.83 -19.93
N LYS A 839 -21.18 2.60 -19.77
CA LYS A 839 -22.19 3.66 -19.63
C LYS A 839 -22.04 4.42 -18.30
N ILE A 840 -21.85 3.70 -17.19
CA ILE A 840 -21.67 4.28 -15.86
C ILE A 840 -20.32 5.01 -15.81
N THR A 841 -19.25 4.36 -16.26
CA THR A 841 -17.90 4.94 -16.31
C THR A 841 -17.90 6.28 -17.06
N LYS A 842 -18.50 6.32 -18.26
CA LYS A 842 -18.63 7.57 -19.03
C LYS A 842 -19.46 8.63 -18.30
N LYS A 843 -20.56 8.24 -17.64
CA LYS A 843 -21.41 9.18 -16.89
C LYS A 843 -20.65 9.79 -15.70
N VAL A 844 -19.94 8.97 -14.93
CA VAL A 844 -19.22 9.41 -13.73
C VAL A 844 -17.99 10.23 -14.09
N VAL A 845 -17.14 9.75 -14.98
CA VAL A 845 -15.95 10.50 -15.44
C VAL A 845 -16.36 11.86 -16.00
N TYR A 846 -17.33 11.89 -16.92
CA TYR A 846 -17.84 13.16 -17.46
C TYR A 846 -18.45 14.04 -16.36
N GLY A 847 -19.20 13.44 -15.43
CA GLY A 847 -19.84 14.15 -14.33
C GLY A 847 -18.86 14.83 -13.38
N LEU A 848 -17.72 14.19 -13.11
CA LEU A 848 -16.68 14.66 -12.20
C LEU A 848 -15.70 15.63 -12.90
N GLU A 849 -15.19 15.29 -14.09
CA GLU A 849 -14.27 16.16 -14.83
C GLU A 849 -14.92 17.52 -15.16
N THR A 850 -16.21 17.52 -15.49
CA THR A 850 -16.96 18.75 -15.78
C THR A 850 -17.30 19.58 -14.53
N ARG A 851 -16.87 19.12 -13.35
CA ARG A 851 -16.93 19.80 -12.05
C ARG A 851 -15.54 20.01 -11.44
N GLY A 852 -14.48 19.84 -12.23
CA GLY A 852 -13.12 20.10 -11.79
C GLY A 852 -12.49 19.00 -10.93
N VAL A 853 -13.10 17.82 -10.85
CA VAL A 853 -12.51 16.66 -10.17
C VAL A 853 -11.89 15.75 -11.23
N PRO A 854 -10.55 15.56 -11.25
CA PRO A 854 -9.91 14.63 -12.18
C PRO A 854 -10.45 13.22 -11.97
N ALA A 855 -10.96 12.61 -13.04
CA ALA A 855 -11.57 11.29 -12.95
C ALA A 855 -11.07 10.38 -14.08
N TYR A 856 -10.74 9.13 -13.74
CA TYR A 856 -10.20 8.14 -14.66
C TYR A 856 -11.07 6.90 -14.62
N GLY A 857 -11.46 6.43 -15.79
CA GLY A 857 -12.27 5.24 -15.93
C GLY A 857 -11.49 4.18 -16.69
N ALA A 858 -11.48 2.95 -16.19
CA ALA A 858 -11.05 1.82 -17.00
C ALA A 858 -12.08 1.61 -18.12
N ILE A 859 -11.81 2.20 -19.29
CA ILE A 859 -12.50 1.80 -20.51
C ILE A 859 -11.79 0.52 -20.94
N TRP A 860 -12.41 -0.60 -20.59
CA TRP A 860 -12.11 -1.91 -21.15
C TRP A 860 -12.48 -1.88 -22.62
N ASP A 861 -11.61 -1.28 -23.43
CA ASP A 861 -11.62 -1.52 -24.84
C ASP A 861 -10.80 -2.79 -25.04
N SER A 862 -11.52 -3.92 -24.97
CA SER A 862 -11.13 -5.28 -25.36
C SER A 862 -9.96 -5.33 -26.35
#